data_AF-A0A3A0DG05-F1
#
_entry.id   AF-A0A3A0DG05-F1
#
_cell.length_a   1.000
_cell.length_b   1.000
_cell.length_c   1.000
_cell.angle_alpha   90.00
_cell.angle_beta   90.00
_cell.angle_gamma   90.00
#
_symmetry.space_group_name_H-M   'P 1'
#
loop_
_entity.id
_entity.type
_entity.pdbx_description
1 polymer ?
#
loop_
_entity_poly.entity_id
_entity_poly.type
_entity_poly.pdbx_seq_one_letter_code
_entity_poly.pdbx_strand_id
1 'polypeptide(L)'
;MCFSVASSRAQDHGVGRRSPIGTNVAGVGPFATQWDFVDLMKGANPWVYDGGPKAGQPAPVDALGNPLLQPGEKANTLLRLKLVDATQRRIPDYPAGQYTITWEGSGQFALSGDGDYQYVTAGGPGSRTFTAATGHDTLFLRIDSSPANNRLRNIRVLMPGYGPGEAGDGQPFHQVFLDRTVKPFGSLRFMDWANANGTTHNAWSQRTRDRANQYTVDAGVPIEQQLRLASRSQGDVWFCMPARASDDYVTKFAQAALYGIDAAGNPYTSAQANPAIPPVPADRKIYVEYANEVWNRDFEGFKYVTQQALAAGLNPQGLDQDFAKQWAAEMRRDFDAWKAVFNAAHQGDRIRRVAAIQAGNRFISPILLKELTAGGAPQFDVISPAFYVGVDSGAYDASTTKDKIIDDLFAGLEAAVDPRMTTFLPGTPFQVRGPAGDWLLWKQFADQYGVELIAYEGGQHVTTGSYSVPWYDDYMAAQRDPRMYDFYSAWLEAIFETVGADGVSVFSSVAPISQWGAWGYLEFQDQPDAEAPKYRAIMDYARARGDFDLNGWYNAADIDMLRAAAGTPPTGDRAMFDLNDDGMISEQDVEFLVQHRLGATIGDFNLDGRCDGGDLGDVLANYGRAGDWRRGDANGDGRTDGSDLLLWQRHASFGDFAAAGLAVPEPRTLTGSAALFVACLINGGHVRDCLRARQAP
;
A
#
# COMPACT_ATOMS: atom_id res chain seq x y z
N MET A 1 2.99 -10.72 -34.36
CA MET A 1 1.89 -11.64 -34.03
C MET A 1 1.75 -11.62 -32.52
N CYS A 2 0.90 -10.71 -32.01
CA CYS A 2 0.66 -10.52 -30.58
C CYS A 2 -0.39 -11.53 -30.13
N PHE A 3 0.03 -12.56 -29.40
CA PHE A 3 -0.92 -13.35 -28.62
C PHE A 3 -1.19 -12.58 -27.33
N SER A 4 -2.34 -11.91 -27.27
CA SER A 4 -2.95 -11.50 -26.01
C SER A 4 -3.29 -12.77 -25.23
N VAL A 5 -2.49 -13.08 -24.21
CA VAL A 5 -2.90 -14.00 -23.16
C VAL A 5 -3.60 -13.13 -22.13
N ALA A 6 -4.91 -12.96 -22.29
CA ALA A 6 -5.76 -12.49 -21.20
C ALA A 6 -5.67 -13.54 -20.08
N SER A 7 -4.78 -13.29 -19.14
CA SER A 7 -4.72 -14.00 -17.88
C SER A 7 -6.02 -13.70 -17.13
N SER A 8 -6.88 -14.71 -16.94
CA SER A 8 -8.05 -14.63 -16.09
C SER A 8 -7.59 -14.55 -14.62
N ARG A 9 -7.07 -13.39 -14.22
CA ARG A 9 -6.70 -13.08 -12.83
C ARG A 9 -7.83 -12.28 -12.19
N ALA A 10 -8.04 -12.53 -10.90
CA ALA A 10 -9.21 -12.11 -10.14
C ALA A 10 -9.54 -10.62 -10.35
N GLN A 11 -10.70 -10.34 -10.94
CA GLN A 11 -11.27 -9.00 -10.98
C GLN A 11 -11.87 -8.68 -9.62
N ASP A 12 -11.67 -7.45 -9.13
CA ASP A 12 -12.34 -6.93 -7.94
C ASP A 12 -13.78 -6.56 -8.35
N HIS A 13 -14.66 -7.55 -8.36
CA HIS A 13 -16.04 -7.41 -8.84
C HIS A 13 -16.79 -6.26 -8.14
N GLY A 14 -17.39 -5.35 -8.93
CA GLY A 14 -18.42 -4.41 -8.48
C GLY A 14 -17.98 -2.98 -8.14
N VAL A 15 -16.70 -2.61 -8.35
CA VAL A 15 -16.23 -1.24 -8.03
C VAL A 15 -15.17 -0.68 -8.96
N GLY A 16 -14.58 -1.48 -9.86
CA GLY A 16 -13.43 -1.11 -10.70
C GLY A 16 -12.22 -2.00 -10.43
N ARG A 17 -11.02 -1.57 -10.83
CA ARG A 17 -9.75 -2.29 -10.62
C ARG A 17 -8.80 -1.46 -9.78
N ARG A 18 -8.07 -2.06 -8.84
CA ARG A 18 -7.04 -1.34 -8.09
C ARG A 18 -5.85 -0.95 -8.95
N SER A 19 -5.22 0.16 -8.59
CA SER A 19 -3.89 0.50 -9.07
C SER A 19 -2.90 -0.62 -8.70
N PRO A 20 -2.08 -1.11 -9.65
CA PRO A 20 -1.04 -2.10 -9.35
C PRO A 20 0.15 -1.46 -8.62
N ILE A 21 0.12 -0.16 -8.38
CA ILE A 21 1.15 0.60 -7.68
C ILE A 21 0.75 0.70 -6.21
N GLY A 22 1.50 0.00 -5.36
CA GLY A 22 1.46 0.13 -3.91
C GLY A 22 2.56 1.02 -3.37
N THR A 23 2.57 1.23 -2.06
CA THR A 23 3.65 1.91 -1.36
C THR A 23 4.00 1.24 -0.03
N ASN A 24 5.27 1.31 0.34
CA ASN A 24 5.70 1.03 1.70
C ASN A 24 5.52 2.29 2.55
N VAL A 25 4.71 2.19 3.60
CA VAL A 25 4.53 3.28 4.56
C VAL A 25 5.81 3.41 5.39
N ALA A 26 6.41 4.60 5.40
CA ALA A 26 7.68 4.84 6.07
C ALA A 26 7.57 4.64 7.58
N GLY A 27 8.71 4.31 8.20
CA GLY A 27 8.82 4.17 9.64
C GLY A 27 8.59 5.47 10.40
N VAL A 28 8.08 5.35 11.62
CA VAL A 28 7.93 6.47 12.56
C VAL A 28 9.24 6.72 13.32
N GLY A 29 9.54 7.99 13.60
CA GLY A 29 10.73 8.33 14.36
C GLY A 29 10.99 9.83 14.44
N PRO A 30 11.92 10.25 15.31
CA PRO A 30 12.30 11.66 15.39
C PRO A 30 13.07 12.13 14.15
N PHE A 31 13.58 11.22 13.34
CA PHE A 31 14.24 11.50 12.05
C PHE A 31 13.30 11.30 10.86
N ALA A 32 12.03 10.92 11.09
CA ALA A 32 11.08 10.65 10.03
C ALA A 32 10.43 11.96 9.56
N THR A 33 10.64 12.30 8.29
CA THR A 33 10.05 13.48 7.63
C THR A 33 8.61 13.23 7.12
N GLN A 34 8.08 12.03 7.37
CA GLN A 34 6.67 11.69 7.18
C GLN A 34 5.81 12.19 8.35
N TRP A 35 4.58 12.61 8.03
CA TRP A 35 3.63 13.07 9.04
C TRP A 35 2.53 12.02 9.25
N ASP A 36 2.90 10.79 9.62
CA ASP A 36 1.95 9.69 9.79
C ASP A 36 0.76 10.08 10.69
N PHE A 37 1.07 10.68 11.84
CA PHE A 37 0.11 11.00 12.89
C PHE A 37 0.02 12.51 13.13
N VAL A 38 -1.16 12.97 13.56
CA VAL A 38 -1.37 14.37 14.02
C VAL A 38 -0.67 14.67 15.34
N ASP A 39 -0.32 13.64 16.11
CA ASP A 39 0.33 13.72 17.42
C ASP A 39 1.81 13.34 17.31
N LEU A 40 2.71 14.32 17.49
CA LEU A 40 4.16 14.12 17.41
C LEU A 40 4.69 13.14 18.45
N MET A 41 3.97 12.91 19.54
CA MET A 41 4.40 11.91 20.53
C MET A 41 4.48 10.51 19.92
N LYS A 42 3.68 10.19 18.89
CA LYS A 42 3.69 8.85 18.26
C LYS A 42 5.04 8.50 17.63
N GLY A 43 5.72 9.49 17.05
CA GLY A 43 7.05 9.35 16.46
C GLY A 43 8.20 9.71 17.42
N ALA A 44 7.92 10.02 18.67
CA ALA A 44 8.94 10.44 19.63
C ALA A 44 9.73 9.27 20.21
N ASN A 45 11.03 9.45 20.42
CA ASN A 45 11.91 8.43 21.02
C ASN A 45 11.42 7.93 22.37
N PRO A 46 11.72 6.67 22.77
CA PRO A 46 11.46 6.20 24.12
C PRO A 46 12.03 7.15 25.17
N TRP A 47 11.30 7.33 26.28
CA TRP A 47 11.74 8.18 27.37
C TRP A 47 13.08 7.74 27.95
N VAL A 48 13.99 8.70 28.16
CA VAL A 48 15.25 8.50 28.86
C VAL A 48 15.34 9.41 30.07
N TYR A 49 16.10 9.01 31.09
CA TYR A 49 16.34 9.89 32.24
C TYR A 49 17.09 11.15 31.81
N ASP A 50 16.67 12.29 32.36
CA ASP A 50 17.27 13.60 32.11
C ASP A 50 18.13 14.05 33.30
N GLY A 51 19.45 14.06 33.12
CA GLY A 51 20.41 14.45 34.15
C GLY A 51 20.67 13.39 35.23
N GLY A 52 21.62 13.70 36.11
CA GLY A 52 22.09 12.79 37.17
C GLY A 52 22.82 11.54 36.65
N PRO A 53 23.11 10.55 37.52
CA PRO A 53 23.89 9.36 37.16
C PRO A 53 23.23 8.42 36.14
N LYS A 54 21.91 8.54 35.95
CA LYS A 54 21.13 7.72 35.01
C LYS A 54 20.92 8.39 33.65
N ALA A 55 21.44 9.61 33.44
CA ALA A 55 21.19 10.39 32.24
C ALA A 55 21.39 9.56 30.95
N GLY A 56 20.41 9.61 30.05
CA GLY A 56 20.42 8.87 28.78
C GLY A 56 20.04 7.39 28.88
N GLN A 57 19.90 6.82 30.08
CA GLN A 57 19.37 5.46 30.26
C GLN A 57 17.84 5.43 30.06
N PRO A 58 17.26 4.33 29.58
CA PRO A 58 15.80 4.19 29.46
C PRO A 58 15.08 4.46 30.78
N ALA A 59 14.06 5.32 30.74
CA ALA A 59 13.17 5.57 31.87
C ALA A 59 12.05 4.51 31.90
N PRO A 60 11.62 4.04 33.08
CA PRO A 60 10.51 3.10 33.19
C PRO A 60 9.22 3.76 32.74
N VAL A 61 8.40 3.01 32.02
CA VAL A 61 7.09 3.44 31.53
C VAL A 61 6.00 2.43 31.89
N ASP A 62 4.74 2.89 31.90
CA ASP A 62 3.60 2.00 32.00
C ASP A 62 3.27 1.30 30.67
N ALA A 63 2.17 0.55 30.69
CA ALA A 63 1.62 -0.18 29.55
C ALA A 63 1.31 0.65 28.30
N LEU A 64 1.15 1.98 28.44
CA LEU A 64 0.86 2.94 27.38
C LEU A 64 2.05 3.86 27.10
N GLY A 65 3.23 3.60 27.67
CA GLY A 65 4.41 4.43 27.46
C GLY A 65 4.41 5.74 28.27
N ASN A 66 3.64 5.85 29.36
CA ASN A 66 3.72 6.99 30.26
C ASN A 66 4.87 6.82 31.26
N PRO A 67 5.72 7.85 31.49
CA PRO A 67 6.84 7.76 32.43
C PRO A 67 6.43 7.50 33.88
N LEU A 68 7.12 6.54 34.51
CA LEU A 68 6.92 6.13 35.90
C LEU A 68 8.01 6.69 36.84
N LEU A 69 8.30 7.99 36.72
CA LEU A 69 9.35 8.67 37.47
C LEU A 69 9.14 8.64 39.00
N GLN A 70 10.22 8.49 39.75
CA GLN A 70 10.24 8.66 41.21
C GLN A 70 10.44 10.15 41.58
N PRO A 71 10.17 10.54 42.84
CA PRO A 71 10.45 11.91 43.29
C PRO A 71 11.90 12.34 43.02
N GLY A 72 12.07 13.46 42.33
CA GLY A 72 13.38 14.01 41.94
C GLY A 72 13.94 13.45 40.63
N GLU A 73 13.34 12.41 40.06
CA GLU A 73 13.71 11.92 38.73
C GLU A 73 13.06 12.77 37.64
N LYS A 74 13.80 12.93 36.54
CA LYS A 74 13.40 13.66 35.34
C LYS A 74 13.55 12.75 34.14
N ALA A 75 12.80 13.02 33.08
CA ALA A 75 12.97 12.33 31.81
C ALA A 75 12.79 13.30 30.64
N ASN A 76 13.41 12.96 29.51
CA ASN A 76 13.20 13.66 28.26
C ASN A 76 12.90 12.66 27.14
N THR A 77 12.26 13.18 26.09
CA THR A 77 12.05 12.50 24.81
C THR A 77 12.28 13.49 23.67
N LEU A 78 12.88 12.98 22.60
CA LEU A 78 13.09 13.69 21.35
C LEU A 78 11.85 13.48 20.47
N LEU A 79 11.14 14.57 20.15
CA LEU A 79 9.97 14.54 19.28
C LEU A 79 10.38 14.58 17.80
N ARG A 80 11.27 15.51 17.45
CA ARG A 80 11.78 15.75 16.09
C ARG A 80 13.25 16.14 16.15
N LEU A 81 14.07 15.60 15.27
CA LEU A 81 15.49 15.87 15.16
C LEU A 81 15.74 16.89 14.05
N LYS A 82 16.55 17.91 14.31
CA LYS A 82 17.05 18.75 13.22
C LYS A 82 17.83 17.91 12.22
N LEU A 83 17.31 17.82 11.00
CA LEU A 83 17.97 17.16 9.88
C LEU A 83 18.69 18.20 9.01
N VAL A 84 19.91 17.85 8.59
CA VAL A 84 20.69 18.64 7.63
C VAL A 84 21.24 17.74 6.54
N ASP A 85 21.29 18.23 5.31
CA ASP A 85 22.06 17.58 4.25
C ASP A 85 23.57 17.85 4.39
N ALA A 86 24.38 17.26 3.52
CA ALA A 86 25.84 17.44 3.56
C ALA A 86 26.29 18.90 3.40
N THR A 87 25.47 19.75 2.77
CA THR A 87 25.72 21.19 2.64
C THR A 87 25.31 22.00 3.87
N GLN A 88 24.91 21.32 4.96
CA GLN A 88 24.35 21.91 6.18
C GLN A 88 23.02 22.62 5.98
N ARG A 89 22.34 22.39 4.84
CA ARG A 89 21.00 22.92 4.60
C ARG A 89 20.00 22.12 5.43
N ARG A 90 19.14 22.83 6.15
CA ARG A 90 18.05 22.25 6.95
C ARG A 90 17.05 21.56 6.02
N ILE A 91 16.68 20.33 6.36
CA ILE A 91 15.64 19.56 5.67
C ILE A 91 14.32 19.80 6.43
N PRO A 92 13.25 20.27 5.77
CA PRO A 92 11.92 20.31 6.38
C PRO A 92 11.51 18.96 6.94
N ASP A 93 10.98 18.94 8.16
CA ASP A 93 10.63 17.70 8.87
C ASP A 93 9.19 17.72 9.39
N TYR A 94 8.69 18.87 9.86
CA TYR A 94 7.35 19.03 10.41
C TYR A 94 6.77 20.43 10.13
N PRO A 95 5.44 20.63 10.19
CA PRO A 95 4.87 21.94 9.87
C PRO A 95 5.23 23.00 10.92
N ALA A 96 5.68 24.18 10.49
CA ALA A 96 5.76 25.34 11.38
C ALA A 96 4.36 25.81 11.79
N GLY A 97 4.24 26.54 12.90
CA GLY A 97 2.98 27.11 13.37
C GLY A 97 2.61 26.72 14.80
N GLN A 98 1.34 26.92 15.14
CA GLN A 98 0.85 26.70 16.50
C GLN A 98 0.41 25.25 16.73
N TYR A 99 1.10 24.58 17.65
CA TYR A 99 0.82 23.26 18.17
C TYR A 99 -0.03 23.35 19.43
N THR A 100 -0.81 22.29 19.67
CA THR A 100 -1.57 22.12 20.92
C THR A 100 -0.97 20.99 21.75
N ILE A 101 -0.49 21.32 22.95
CA ILE A 101 -0.08 20.35 23.95
C ILE A 101 -1.28 20.02 24.83
N THR A 102 -1.53 18.74 25.08
CA THR A 102 -2.49 18.30 26.12
C THR A 102 -1.83 17.31 27.06
N TRP A 103 -2.29 17.24 28.30
CA TRP A 103 -1.81 16.29 29.29
C TRP A 103 -2.89 15.96 30.30
N GLU A 104 -2.70 14.85 31.01
CA GLU A 104 -3.39 14.52 32.24
C GLU A 104 -2.42 14.46 33.42
N GLY A 105 -2.97 14.60 34.63
CA GLY A 105 -2.21 14.51 35.88
C GLY A 105 -1.48 15.79 36.27
N SER A 106 -0.62 15.71 37.26
CA SER A 106 0.10 16.86 37.82
C SER A 106 1.61 16.69 37.67
N GLY A 107 2.34 17.80 37.65
CA GLY A 107 3.79 17.79 37.51
C GLY A 107 4.33 19.02 36.83
N GLN A 108 5.60 18.96 36.42
CA GLN A 108 6.26 20.02 35.67
C GLN A 108 6.89 19.45 34.41
N PHE A 109 6.68 20.12 33.29
CA PHE A 109 7.28 19.74 32.02
C PHE A 109 7.57 20.97 31.16
N ALA A 110 8.44 20.78 30.16
CA ALA A 110 8.82 21.80 29.22
C ALA A 110 8.84 21.25 27.79
N LEU A 111 8.26 21.98 26.85
CA LEU A 111 8.48 21.78 25.40
C LEU A 111 9.39 22.90 24.89
N SER A 112 10.40 22.54 24.10
CA SER A 112 11.43 23.48 23.64
C SER A 112 12.15 23.02 22.38
N GLY A 113 12.88 23.95 21.74
CA GLY A 113 13.86 23.68 20.69
C GLY A 113 13.65 24.52 19.45
N ASP A 114 12.52 24.37 18.76
CA ASP A 114 12.10 25.21 17.64
C ASP A 114 11.05 26.25 18.06
N GLY A 115 11.43 27.53 18.10
CA GLY A 115 10.50 28.61 18.45
C GLY A 115 10.33 28.80 19.96
N ASP A 116 9.11 28.63 20.46
CA ASP A 116 8.75 28.94 21.84
C ASP A 116 9.50 28.08 22.88
N TYR A 117 9.58 28.59 24.11
CA TYR A 117 9.88 27.78 25.29
C TYR A 117 8.64 27.74 26.19
N GLN A 118 7.99 26.57 26.28
CA GLN A 118 6.77 26.41 27.07
C GLN A 118 7.05 25.57 28.31
N TYR A 119 7.24 26.24 29.45
CA TYR A 119 7.32 25.59 30.77
C TYR A 119 5.95 25.57 31.45
N VAL A 120 5.51 24.39 31.88
CA VAL A 120 4.19 24.14 32.46
C VAL A 120 4.33 23.57 33.87
N THR A 121 3.64 24.18 34.83
CA THR A 121 3.36 23.57 36.14
C THR A 121 1.91 23.14 36.16
N ALA A 122 1.67 21.83 35.96
CA ALA A 122 0.36 21.23 35.87
C ALA A 122 -0.18 20.84 37.26
N GLY A 123 -1.36 21.32 37.61
CA GLY A 123 -2.12 20.87 38.79
C GLY A 123 -3.12 19.75 38.51
N GLY A 124 -3.25 19.34 37.24
CA GLY A 124 -4.27 18.41 36.73
C GLY A 124 -4.30 18.44 35.20
N PRO A 125 -5.30 17.79 34.57
CA PRO A 125 -5.45 17.81 33.12
C PRO A 125 -5.51 19.23 32.56
N GLY A 126 -4.89 19.43 31.40
CA GLY A 126 -4.81 20.75 30.81
C GLY A 126 -4.35 20.74 29.36
N SER A 127 -4.36 21.93 28.78
CA SER A 127 -3.87 22.18 27.43
C SER A 127 -3.11 23.50 27.37
N ARG A 128 -2.15 23.60 26.44
CA ARG A 128 -1.36 24.81 26.19
C ARG A 128 -0.90 24.84 24.75
N THR A 129 -0.80 26.05 24.18
CA THR A 129 -0.27 26.25 22.85
C THR A 129 1.26 26.40 22.87
N PHE A 130 1.91 25.94 21.81
CA PHE A 130 3.33 26.12 21.54
C PHE A 130 3.51 26.51 20.08
N THR A 131 4.31 27.52 19.76
CA THR A 131 4.60 27.85 18.37
C THR A 131 5.96 27.34 17.94
N ALA A 132 5.98 26.43 16.97
CA ALA A 132 7.17 26.04 16.21
C ALA A 132 7.48 27.13 15.17
N ALA A 133 8.69 27.69 15.20
CA ALA A 133 9.03 28.82 14.36
C ALA A 133 9.43 28.42 12.94
N THR A 134 10.09 27.28 12.77
CA THR A 134 10.77 26.92 11.52
C THR A 134 10.25 25.65 10.87
N GLY A 135 9.82 24.65 11.65
CA GLY A 135 9.39 23.34 11.12
C GLY A 135 10.55 22.39 10.80
N HIS A 136 11.77 22.74 11.20
CA HIS A 136 12.98 22.01 10.80
C HIS A 136 14.13 22.18 11.80
N ASP A 137 13.82 22.46 13.06
CA ASP A 137 14.76 22.36 14.17
C ASP A 137 14.39 21.22 15.12
N THR A 138 15.24 20.97 16.11
CA THR A 138 15.00 19.90 17.08
C THR A 138 13.85 20.29 18.02
N LEU A 139 12.95 19.35 18.32
CA LEU A 139 11.92 19.50 19.35
C LEU A 139 12.08 18.45 20.44
N PHE A 140 12.11 18.91 21.69
CA PHE A 140 12.20 18.05 22.88
C PHE A 140 11.11 18.35 23.88
N LEU A 141 10.58 17.27 24.47
CA LEU A 141 9.72 17.32 25.64
C LEU A 141 10.50 16.79 26.85
N ARG A 142 10.60 17.59 27.91
CA ARG A 142 11.20 17.21 29.19
C ARG A 142 10.15 17.22 30.30
N ILE A 143 10.12 16.19 31.12
CA ILE A 143 9.41 16.15 32.40
C ILE A 143 10.40 16.41 33.52
N ASP A 144 10.18 17.50 34.26
CA ASP A 144 10.97 17.91 35.42
C ASP A 144 10.44 17.33 36.75
N SER A 145 9.14 17.04 36.83
CA SER A 145 8.56 16.30 37.96
C SER A 145 7.22 15.66 37.58
N SER A 146 6.91 14.49 38.15
CA SER A 146 5.65 13.76 37.96
C SER A 146 5.32 12.98 39.25
N PRO A 147 4.49 13.54 40.16
CA PRO A 147 4.18 12.92 41.44
C PRO A 147 3.51 11.56 41.28
N ALA A 148 3.93 10.57 42.07
CA ALA A 148 3.47 9.18 41.94
C ALA A 148 1.95 9.01 42.18
N ASN A 149 1.34 9.87 43.00
CA ASN A 149 -0.09 9.85 43.29
C ASN A 149 -0.95 10.49 42.19
N ASN A 150 -0.35 11.24 41.26
CA ASN A 150 -1.05 11.86 40.13
C ASN A 150 -0.08 12.17 38.98
N ARG A 151 0.39 11.10 38.34
CA ARG A 151 1.44 11.14 37.31
C ARG A 151 0.99 11.91 36.07
N LEU A 152 1.91 12.68 35.50
CA LEU A 152 1.81 13.14 34.11
C LEU A 152 1.68 11.93 33.18
N ARG A 153 0.63 11.94 32.36
CA ARG A 153 0.30 10.89 31.39
C ARG A 153 -0.50 11.46 30.24
N ASN A 154 -0.70 10.66 29.18
CA ASN A 154 -1.45 11.05 27.99
C ASN A 154 -1.00 12.41 27.44
N ILE A 155 0.31 12.66 27.49
CA ILE A 155 0.86 13.88 26.91
C ILE A 155 0.77 13.73 25.39
N ARG A 156 0.18 14.73 24.73
CA ARG A 156 0.09 14.79 23.27
C ARG A 156 0.64 16.12 22.79
N VAL A 157 1.24 16.12 21.62
CA VAL A 157 1.76 17.33 20.96
C VAL A 157 1.18 17.35 19.55
N LEU A 158 0.05 18.05 19.40
CA LEU A 158 -0.77 18.03 18.20
C LEU A 158 -0.29 19.08 17.20
N MET A 159 -0.10 18.65 15.96
CA MET A 159 0.32 19.50 14.84
C MET A 159 -0.68 20.64 14.59
N PRO A 160 -0.25 21.73 13.91
CA PRO A 160 -1.12 22.83 13.53
C PRO A 160 -2.33 22.35 12.74
N GLY A 161 -3.50 22.91 13.05
CA GLY A 161 -4.76 22.53 12.43
C GLY A 161 -5.49 21.35 13.09
N TYR A 162 -4.91 20.73 14.13
CA TYR A 162 -5.53 19.62 14.86
C TYR A 162 -5.71 19.94 16.34
N GLY A 163 -6.81 19.44 16.90
CA GLY A 163 -7.15 19.55 18.31
C GLY A 163 -7.30 18.19 19.00
N PRO A 164 -7.60 18.22 20.31
CA PRO A 164 -7.66 16.99 21.13
C PRO A 164 -8.75 16.00 20.70
N GLY A 165 -9.79 16.50 20.02
CA GLY A 165 -10.88 15.69 19.47
C GLY A 165 -10.48 14.88 18.25
N GLU A 166 -9.64 15.42 17.36
CA GLU A 166 -9.15 14.72 16.16
C GLU A 166 -8.12 13.62 16.51
N ALA A 167 -7.23 13.89 17.48
CA ALA A 167 -6.16 12.98 17.90
C ALA A 167 -6.62 11.71 18.67
N GLY A 168 -7.94 11.53 18.85
CA GLY A 168 -8.56 10.33 19.40
C GLY A 168 -8.85 9.27 18.34
N ASP A 169 -10.06 8.71 18.35
CA ASP A 169 -10.50 7.70 17.36
C ASP A 169 -10.98 8.29 16.03
N GLY A 170 -11.17 9.63 15.97
CA GLY A 170 -11.75 10.31 14.82
C GLY A 170 -10.84 10.30 13.59
N GLN A 171 -9.65 10.90 13.70
CA GLN A 171 -8.69 11.02 12.59
C GLN A 171 -7.26 11.12 13.18
N PRO A 172 -6.63 10.01 13.59
CA PRO A 172 -5.30 10.04 14.19
C PRO A 172 -4.19 10.38 13.18
N PHE A 173 -4.49 10.31 11.88
CA PHE A 173 -3.55 10.51 10.79
C PHE A 173 -3.59 11.93 10.25
N HIS A 174 -2.42 12.45 9.83
CA HIS A 174 -2.36 13.76 9.21
C HIS A 174 -3.00 13.74 7.81
N GLN A 175 -3.75 14.79 7.46
CA GLN A 175 -4.48 14.86 6.20
C GLN A 175 -3.57 14.79 4.96
N VAL A 176 -2.45 15.52 4.96
CA VAL A 176 -1.48 15.48 3.86
C VAL A 176 -0.87 14.08 3.67
N PHE A 177 -0.66 13.33 4.76
CA PHE A 177 -0.20 11.94 4.68
C PHE A 177 -1.27 11.05 4.03
N LEU A 178 -2.54 11.21 4.42
CA LEU A 178 -3.63 10.49 3.78
C LEU A 178 -3.72 10.82 2.28
N ASP A 179 -3.60 12.09 1.92
CA ASP A 179 -3.79 12.54 0.55
C ASP A 179 -2.63 12.17 -0.38
N ARG A 180 -1.38 12.21 0.10
CA ARG A 180 -0.20 11.98 -0.75
C ARG A 180 0.39 10.59 -0.67
N THR A 181 0.21 9.89 0.46
CA THR A 181 0.89 8.62 0.75
C THR A 181 -0.08 7.45 0.83
N VAL A 182 -1.37 7.70 1.08
CA VAL A 182 -2.35 6.62 1.30
C VAL A 182 -3.30 6.48 0.13
N LYS A 183 -4.03 7.54 -0.23
CA LYS A 183 -5.06 7.50 -1.27
C LYS A 183 -4.53 7.11 -2.65
N PRO A 184 -3.38 7.60 -3.15
CA PRO A 184 -2.94 7.33 -4.52
C PRO A 184 -2.52 5.89 -4.82
N PHE A 185 -2.46 5.02 -3.81
CA PHE A 185 -1.85 3.70 -3.94
C PHE A 185 -2.87 2.59 -3.78
N GLY A 186 -2.83 1.62 -4.69
CA GLY A 186 -3.73 0.47 -4.68
C GLY A 186 -3.38 -0.58 -3.62
N SER A 187 -2.24 -0.45 -2.94
CA SER A 187 -1.92 -1.23 -1.73
C SER A 187 -0.96 -0.50 -0.78
N LEU A 188 -1.07 -0.80 0.52
CA LEU A 188 -0.20 -0.28 1.58
C LEU A 188 0.55 -1.42 2.25
N ARG A 189 1.88 -1.38 2.21
CA ARG A 189 2.76 -2.33 2.93
C ARG A 189 3.26 -1.73 4.24
N PHE A 190 3.01 -2.44 5.33
CA PHE A 190 3.26 -2.01 6.71
C PHE A 190 4.59 -2.51 7.29
N MET A 191 5.60 -2.75 6.45
CA MET A 191 6.87 -3.37 6.87
C MET A 191 7.58 -2.59 7.97
N ASP A 192 7.81 -1.28 7.76
CA ASP A 192 8.48 -0.42 8.75
C ASP A 192 7.61 -0.20 9.99
N TRP A 193 6.30 -0.05 9.82
CA TRP A 193 5.34 0.08 10.93
C TRP A 193 5.35 -1.16 11.82
N ALA A 194 5.53 -2.36 11.27
CA ALA A 194 5.67 -3.59 12.04
C ALA A 194 7.08 -3.80 12.64
N ASN A 195 8.05 -2.93 12.32
CA ASN A 195 9.47 -3.14 12.61
C ASN A 195 9.95 -4.54 12.18
N ALA A 196 9.52 -4.98 10.99
CA ALA A 196 9.67 -6.37 10.54
C ALA A 196 11.14 -6.81 10.41
N ASN A 197 12.06 -5.87 10.25
CA ASN A 197 13.50 -6.13 10.15
C ASN A 197 14.13 -6.52 11.49
N GLY A 198 13.66 -5.97 12.60
CA GLY A 198 14.38 -5.99 13.88
C GLY A 198 13.60 -6.52 15.08
N THR A 199 12.27 -6.57 14.99
CA THR A 199 11.44 -6.88 16.16
C THR A 199 11.66 -8.31 16.67
N THR A 200 11.73 -8.47 17.99
CA THR A 200 12.05 -9.77 18.62
C THR A 200 10.91 -10.35 19.47
N HIS A 201 9.77 -9.66 19.53
CA HIS A 201 8.61 -10.13 20.26
C HIS A 201 7.94 -11.34 19.58
N ASN A 202 7.35 -12.22 20.39
CA ASN A 202 6.73 -13.45 19.93
C ASN A 202 5.26 -13.61 20.35
N ALA A 203 4.83 -12.95 21.43
CA ALA A 203 3.51 -13.13 22.03
C ALA A 203 2.60 -11.90 21.79
N TRP A 204 1.29 -12.13 21.63
CA TRP A 204 0.32 -11.05 21.39
C TRP A 204 0.36 -9.95 22.45
N SER A 205 0.64 -10.30 23.71
CA SER A 205 0.70 -9.34 24.82
C SER A 205 1.92 -8.40 24.78
N GLN A 206 2.92 -8.68 23.95
CA GLN A 206 4.15 -7.88 23.83
C GLN A 206 4.05 -6.79 22.75
N ARG A 207 3.00 -6.81 21.93
CA ARG A 207 2.77 -5.79 20.91
C ARG A 207 2.60 -4.40 21.55
N THR A 208 2.90 -3.35 20.78
CA THR A 208 2.51 -2.00 21.15
C THR A 208 0.99 -1.94 21.36
N ARG A 209 0.54 -1.27 22.43
CA ARG A 209 -0.89 -1.10 22.69
C ARG A 209 -1.46 0.06 21.89
N ASP A 210 -2.74 -0.02 21.57
CA ASP A 210 -3.44 1.11 20.98
C ASP A 210 -3.30 2.36 21.86
N ARG A 211 -3.15 3.51 21.21
CA ARG A 211 -2.96 4.83 21.81
C ARG A 211 -1.75 4.97 22.74
N ALA A 212 -0.80 4.02 22.74
CA ALA A 212 0.47 4.21 23.43
C ALA A 212 1.09 5.56 23.03
N ASN A 213 1.77 6.22 23.96
CA ASN A 213 2.34 7.55 23.74
C ASN A 213 3.30 7.56 22.55
N GLN A 214 4.11 6.50 22.40
CA GLN A 214 5.19 6.38 21.43
C GLN A 214 5.10 5.04 20.71
N TYR A 215 5.37 5.04 19.40
CA TYR A 215 5.39 3.85 18.55
C TYR A 215 6.81 3.49 18.09
N THR A 216 7.82 4.31 18.40
CA THR A 216 9.25 4.03 18.14
C THR A 216 9.82 3.04 19.16
N VAL A 217 9.12 1.94 19.38
CA VAL A 217 9.47 0.84 20.30
C VAL A 217 9.69 -0.43 19.50
N ASP A 218 10.23 -1.48 20.13
CA ASP A 218 10.55 -2.75 19.44
C ASP A 218 9.39 -3.34 18.62
N ALA A 219 8.15 -3.21 19.12
CA ALA A 219 6.96 -3.74 18.44
C ALA A 219 6.33 -2.79 17.41
N GLY A 220 6.89 -1.60 17.19
CA GLY A 220 6.46 -0.66 16.17
C GLY A 220 5.06 -0.06 16.38
N VAL A 221 4.43 0.36 15.29
CA VAL A 221 3.08 0.91 15.23
C VAL A 221 2.05 -0.23 15.40
N PRO A 222 1.10 -0.09 16.34
CA PRO A 222 0.18 -1.18 16.68
C PRO A 222 -0.81 -1.49 15.55
N ILE A 223 -1.24 -2.75 15.47
CA ILE A 223 -2.21 -3.23 14.48
C ILE A 223 -3.50 -2.41 14.47
N GLU A 224 -3.95 -1.87 15.61
CA GLU A 224 -5.13 -1.01 15.68
C GLU A 224 -4.99 0.25 14.80
N GLN A 225 -3.78 0.80 14.66
CA GLN A 225 -3.55 1.93 13.76
C GLN A 225 -3.46 1.46 12.31
N GLN A 226 -2.88 0.29 12.04
CA GLN A 226 -2.86 -0.30 10.70
C GLN A 226 -4.30 -0.57 10.18
N LEU A 227 -5.20 -1.09 11.01
CA LEU A 227 -6.61 -1.31 10.65
C LEU A 227 -7.39 0.02 10.48
N ARG A 228 -7.11 1.02 11.32
CA ARG A 228 -7.67 2.37 11.13
C ARG A 228 -7.21 2.99 9.81
N LEU A 229 -5.97 2.75 9.39
CA LEU A 229 -5.46 3.23 8.11
C LEU A 229 -6.09 2.46 6.94
N ALA A 230 -6.22 1.12 7.06
CA ALA A 230 -6.88 0.28 6.07
C ALA A 230 -8.31 0.75 5.76
N SER A 231 -9.05 1.21 6.78
CA SER A 231 -10.41 1.74 6.61
C SER A 231 -10.45 3.12 5.92
N ARG A 232 -9.32 3.84 5.87
CA ARG A 232 -9.18 5.16 5.22
C ARG A 232 -8.49 5.06 3.86
N SER A 233 -7.89 3.91 3.58
CA SER A 233 -7.32 3.58 2.28
C SER A 233 -8.39 2.94 1.40
N GLN A 234 -8.35 3.23 0.12
CA GLN A 234 -9.07 2.43 -0.86
C GLN A 234 -8.21 1.25 -1.36
N GLY A 235 -6.90 1.28 -1.11
CA GLY A 235 -5.97 0.22 -1.46
C GLY A 235 -6.01 -1.00 -0.53
N ASP A 236 -5.46 -2.11 -1.01
CA ASP A 236 -5.27 -3.35 -0.27
C ASP A 236 -4.26 -3.15 0.87
N VAL A 237 -4.16 -4.14 1.74
CA VAL A 237 -3.18 -4.10 2.83
C VAL A 237 -2.20 -5.25 2.73
N TRP A 238 -0.95 -4.98 3.09
CA TRP A 238 0.11 -5.95 3.13
C TRP A 238 0.79 -5.94 4.49
N PHE A 239 0.62 -7.05 5.22
CA PHE A 239 1.17 -7.24 6.57
C PHE A 239 2.40 -8.14 6.53
N CYS A 240 3.48 -7.65 7.16
CA CYS A 240 4.68 -8.44 7.43
C CYS A 240 4.62 -8.95 8.87
N MET A 241 4.61 -10.27 9.07
CA MET A 241 4.59 -10.88 10.40
C MET A 241 5.98 -10.79 11.05
N PRO A 242 6.08 -10.52 12.37
CA PRO A 242 7.34 -10.66 13.11
C PRO A 242 7.93 -12.06 12.90
N ALA A 243 9.23 -12.15 12.60
CA ALA A 243 9.89 -13.45 12.36
C ALA A 243 9.69 -14.43 13.53
N ARG A 244 9.68 -13.92 14.76
CA ARG A 244 9.53 -14.71 15.98
C ARG A 244 8.08 -14.92 16.43
N ALA A 245 7.08 -14.43 15.67
CA ALA A 245 5.68 -14.54 16.06
C ALA A 245 5.32 -16.00 16.38
N SER A 246 4.62 -16.21 17.49
CA SER A 246 4.01 -17.50 17.83
C SER A 246 2.75 -17.74 17.01
N ASP A 247 2.32 -19.00 16.90
CA ASP A 247 1.07 -19.36 16.22
C ASP A 247 -0.15 -18.62 16.81
N ASP A 248 -0.16 -18.39 18.12
CA ASP A 248 -1.19 -17.59 18.81
C ASP A 248 -1.18 -16.13 18.33
N TYR A 249 0.00 -15.52 18.18
CA TYR A 249 0.14 -14.16 17.65
C TYR A 249 -0.41 -14.08 16.23
N VAL A 250 0.03 -14.97 15.33
CA VAL A 250 -0.36 -14.96 13.92
C VAL A 250 -1.86 -15.20 13.77
N THR A 251 -2.42 -16.16 14.54
CA THR A 251 -3.87 -16.44 14.56
C THR A 251 -4.66 -15.21 15.03
N LYS A 252 -4.21 -14.54 16.11
CA LYS A 252 -4.87 -13.32 16.61
C LYS A 252 -4.76 -12.15 15.65
N PHE A 253 -3.64 -12.02 14.93
CA PHE A 253 -3.47 -11.00 13.89
C PHE A 253 -4.47 -11.24 12.76
N ALA A 254 -4.58 -12.48 12.28
CA ALA A 254 -5.55 -12.85 11.24
C ALA A 254 -7.00 -12.60 11.70
N GLN A 255 -7.33 -12.91 12.95
CA GLN A 255 -8.64 -12.62 13.55
C GLN A 255 -8.92 -11.11 13.65
N ALA A 256 -7.93 -10.31 14.05
CA ALA A 256 -8.05 -8.86 14.10
C ALA A 256 -8.32 -8.27 12.70
N ALA A 257 -7.60 -8.75 11.69
CA ALA A 257 -7.79 -8.31 10.30
C ALA A 257 -9.17 -8.69 9.75
N LEU A 258 -9.73 -9.83 10.17
CA LEU A 258 -11.02 -10.34 9.69
C LEU A 258 -12.24 -9.82 10.47
N TYR A 259 -12.15 -9.72 11.79
CA TYR A 259 -13.28 -9.45 12.68
C TYR A 259 -13.16 -8.15 13.50
N GLY A 260 -11.99 -7.52 13.51
CA GLY A 260 -11.70 -6.32 14.28
C GLY A 260 -11.21 -6.63 15.70
N ILE A 261 -11.06 -5.59 16.51
CA ILE A 261 -10.48 -5.64 17.86
C ILE A 261 -11.45 -5.00 18.87
N ASP A 262 -11.53 -5.59 20.06
CA ASP A 262 -12.33 -5.09 21.18
C ASP A 262 -11.65 -3.94 21.93
N ALA A 263 -12.38 -3.32 22.88
CA ALA A 263 -11.84 -2.20 23.66
C ALA A 263 -10.67 -2.57 24.59
N ALA A 264 -10.44 -3.87 24.84
CA ALA A 264 -9.33 -4.38 25.64
C ALA A 264 -8.10 -4.75 24.80
N GLY A 265 -8.18 -4.64 23.46
CA GLY A 265 -7.09 -4.98 22.55
C GLY A 265 -7.04 -6.47 22.17
N ASN A 266 -8.14 -7.21 22.31
CA ASN A 266 -8.23 -8.59 21.84
C ASN A 266 -8.98 -8.65 20.51
N PRO A 267 -8.55 -9.47 19.56
CA PRO A 267 -9.31 -9.68 18.34
C PRO A 267 -10.63 -10.38 18.65
N TYR A 268 -11.69 -10.03 17.93
CA TYR A 268 -12.91 -10.82 17.93
C TYR A 268 -12.69 -12.15 17.21
N THR A 269 -13.46 -13.17 17.58
CA THR A 269 -13.43 -14.49 16.92
C THR A 269 -14.61 -14.72 15.97
N SER A 270 -15.47 -13.72 15.82
CA SER A 270 -16.64 -13.73 14.94
C SER A 270 -17.03 -12.31 14.54
N ALA A 271 -17.79 -12.16 13.46
CA ALA A 271 -18.21 -10.87 12.94
C ALA A 271 -18.97 -10.04 14.00
N GLN A 272 -18.63 -8.75 14.07
CA GLN A 272 -19.26 -7.80 14.97
C GLN A 272 -19.94 -6.69 14.16
N ALA A 273 -21.11 -6.24 14.61
CA ALA A 273 -21.80 -5.12 13.97
C ALA A 273 -21.06 -3.79 14.19
N ASN A 274 -20.50 -3.58 15.38
CA ASN A 274 -19.82 -2.35 15.78
C ASN A 274 -18.57 -2.69 16.61
N PRO A 275 -17.51 -3.26 16.00
CA PRO A 275 -16.25 -3.50 16.70
C PRO A 275 -15.62 -2.18 17.16
N ALA A 276 -14.87 -2.21 18.27
CA ALA A 276 -14.20 -1.00 18.77
C ALA A 276 -13.16 -0.50 17.76
N ILE A 277 -12.42 -1.43 17.13
CA ILE A 277 -11.59 -1.18 15.96
C ILE A 277 -12.11 -2.05 14.81
N PRO A 278 -12.58 -1.47 13.70
CA PRO A 278 -13.03 -2.22 12.54
C PRO A 278 -11.96 -3.14 11.93
N PRO A 279 -12.35 -4.29 11.35
CA PRO A 279 -11.45 -5.11 10.55
C PRO A 279 -11.03 -4.41 9.25
N VAL A 280 -10.16 -5.07 8.48
CA VAL A 280 -9.88 -4.68 7.10
C VAL A 280 -11.19 -4.75 6.29
N PRO A 281 -11.59 -3.68 5.57
CA PRO A 281 -12.84 -3.64 4.80
C PRO A 281 -13.01 -4.84 3.87
N ALA A 282 -14.23 -5.39 3.79
CA ALA A 282 -14.51 -6.71 3.22
C ALA A 282 -14.15 -6.85 1.74
N ASP A 283 -14.14 -5.74 1.00
CA ASP A 283 -13.78 -5.63 -0.41
C ASP A 283 -12.25 -5.55 -0.63
N ARG A 284 -11.43 -5.53 0.43
CA ARG A 284 -9.96 -5.49 0.37
C ARG A 284 -9.34 -6.89 0.43
N LYS A 285 -8.31 -7.11 -0.37
CA LYS A 285 -7.35 -8.21 -0.26
C LYS A 285 -6.32 -7.91 0.83
N ILE A 286 -5.77 -8.98 1.39
CA ILE A 286 -4.80 -8.94 2.47
C ILE A 286 -3.59 -9.78 2.04
N TYR A 287 -2.48 -9.11 1.74
CA TYR A 287 -1.20 -9.74 1.49
C TYR A 287 -0.53 -10.09 2.81
N VAL A 288 -0.07 -11.34 2.92
CA VAL A 288 0.55 -11.87 4.14
C VAL A 288 1.96 -12.33 3.80
N GLU A 289 2.94 -11.73 4.47
CA GLU A 289 4.36 -12.01 4.31
C GLU A 289 4.96 -12.45 5.65
N TYR A 290 5.72 -13.54 5.63
CA TYR A 290 6.51 -13.97 6.78
C TYR A 290 7.83 -13.18 6.82
N ALA A 291 7.97 -12.29 7.81
CA ALA A 291 9.11 -11.39 8.01
C ALA A 291 9.44 -10.54 6.78
N ASN A 292 10.43 -9.63 6.89
CA ASN A 292 10.97 -8.92 5.75
C ASN A 292 12.36 -9.47 5.42
N GLU A 293 12.69 -9.58 4.12
CA GLU A 293 13.99 -9.97 3.59
C GLU A 293 14.71 -11.02 4.45
N VAL A 294 14.10 -12.19 4.66
CA VAL A 294 14.67 -13.26 5.50
C VAL A 294 16.06 -13.71 5.02
N TRP A 295 16.41 -13.42 3.77
CA TRP A 295 17.73 -13.65 3.20
C TRP A 295 18.81 -12.67 3.70
N ASN A 296 18.43 -11.54 4.29
CA ASN A 296 19.31 -10.49 4.76
C ASN A 296 19.86 -10.80 6.16
N ARG A 297 21.19 -11.00 6.25
CA ARG A 297 21.88 -11.50 7.46
C ARG A 297 21.78 -10.56 8.66
N ASP A 298 21.55 -9.27 8.42
CA ASP A 298 21.43 -8.28 9.48
C ASP A 298 20.05 -8.30 10.14
N PHE A 299 19.04 -8.86 9.47
CA PHE A 299 17.67 -8.86 9.94
C PHE A 299 17.33 -10.04 10.83
N GLU A 300 16.32 -9.85 11.67
CA GLU A 300 15.86 -10.85 12.64
C GLU A 300 15.30 -12.09 11.95
N GLY A 301 14.70 -11.94 10.77
CA GLY A 301 14.24 -13.05 9.94
C GLY A 301 15.33 -14.08 9.66
N PHE A 302 16.50 -13.64 9.18
CA PHE A 302 17.63 -14.54 8.90
C PHE A 302 18.13 -15.24 10.17
N LYS A 303 18.28 -14.48 11.26
CA LYS A 303 18.79 -14.97 12.55
C LYS A 303 17.86 -16.04 13.12
N TYR A 304 16.55 -15.78 13.12
CA TYR A 304 15.55 -16.70 13.65
C TYR A 304 15.41 -17.96 12.79
N VAL A 305 15.34 -17.85 11.46
CA VAL A 305 15.28 -19.03 10.57
C VAL A 305 16.52 -19.91 10.74
N THR A 306 17.71 -19.32 10.85
CA THR A 306 18.95 -20.07 11.14
C THR A 306 18.82 -20.84 12.46
N GLN A 307 18.28 -20.21 13.51
CA GLN A 307 18.05 -20.86 14.80
C GLN A 307 17.05 -22.01 14.70
N GLN A 308 15.92 -21.82 14.00
CA GLN A 308 14.91 -22.86 13.82
C GLN A 308 15.42 -24.04 13.00
N ALA A 309 16.26 -23.78 11.99
CA ALA A 309 16.87 -24.82 11.17
C ALA A 309 17.77 -25.73 12.02
N LEU A 310 18.61 -25.14 12.88
CA LEU A 310 19.44 -25.87 13.83
C LEU A 310 18.58 -26.67 14.82
N ALA A 311 17.49 -26.08 15.32
CA ALA A 311 16.55 -26.76 16.21
C ALA A 311 15.85 -27.95 15.54
N ALA A 312 15.60 -27.86 14.22
CA ALA A 312 15.05 -28.92 13.40
C ALA A 312 16.08 -30.00 13.00
N GLY A 313 17.34 -29.89 13.45
CA GLY A 313 18.42 -30.82 13.14
C GLY A 313 19.02 -30.63 11.74
N LEU A 314 18.77 -29.49 11.10
CA LEU A 314 19.43 -29.07 9.86
C LEU A 314 20.77 -28.38 10.18
N ASN A 315 21.62 -28.19 9.18
CA ASN A 315 22.94 -27.58 9.36
C ASN A 315 23.18 -26.45 8.34
N PRO A 316 22.42 -25.33 8.42
CA PRO A 316 22.54 -24.23 7.47
C PRO A 316 23.93 -23.56 7.55
N GLN A 317 24.57 -23.38 6.40
CA GLN A 317 25.84 -22.68 6.20
C GLN A 317 25.62 -21.34 5.47
N GLY A 318 24.73 -20.51 6.01
CA GLY A 318 24.31 -19.26 5.39
C GLY A 318 23.08 -19.45 4.51
N LEU A 319 23.06 -18.81 3.33
CA LEU A 319 21.99 -18.97 2.36
C LEU A 319 22.23 -20.24 1.54
N ASP A 320 21.78 -21.39 2.06
CA ASP A 320 21.89 -22.70 1.44
C ASP A 320 20.54 -23.45 1.43
N GLN A 321 20.57 -24.74 1.06
CA GLN A 321 19.36 -25.56 0.91
C GLN A 321 18.65 -25.82 2.25
N ASP A 322 19.41 -26.02 3.32
CA ASP A 322 18.87 -26.28 4.66
C ASP A 322 18.20 -25.02 5.21
N PHE A 323 18.82 -23.86 4.99
CA PHE A 323 18.20 -22.57 5.30
C PHE A 323 16.90 -22.36 4.51
N ALA A 324 16.92 -22.56 3.19
CA ALA A 324 15.73 -22.39 2.35
C ALA A 324 14.58 -23.32 2.76
N LYS A 325 14.90 -24.57 3.15
CA LYS A 325 13.93 -25.53 3.66
C LYS A 325 13.26 -25.06 4.95
N GLN A 326 14.04 -24.56 5.91
CA GLN A 326 13.46 -24.01 7.14
C GLN A 326 12.67 -22.73 6.86
N TRP A 327 13.18 -21.85 6.01
CA TRP A 327 12.47 -20.63 5.62
C TRP A 327 11.09 -20.96 5.04
N ALA A 328 11.01 -21.94 4.14
CA ALA A 328 9.74 -22.43 3.61
C ALA A 328 8.82 -22.99 4.72
N ALA A 329 9.37 -23.64 5.75
CA ALA A 329 8.59 -24.16 6.86
C ALA A 329 7.94 -23.04 7.69
N GLU A 330 8.67 -21.97 7.99
CA GLU A 330 8.13 -20.81 8.71
C GLU A 330 7.06 -20.07 7.89
N MET A 331 7.29 -19.86 6.59
CA MET A 331 6.28 -19.29 5.68
C MET A 331 4.98 -20.10 5.69
N ARG A 332 5.08 -21.43 5.57
CA ARG A 332 3.91 -22.32 5.58
C ARG A 332 3.13 -22.25 6.89
N ARG A 333 3.84 -22.24 8.02
CA ARG A 333 3.24 -22.13 9.34
C ARG A 333 2.34 -20.89 9.45
N ASP A 334 2.84 -19.73 9.01
CA ASP A 334 2.07 -18.49 9.05
C ASP A 334 0.91 -18.52 8.05
N PHE A 335 1.15 -18.98 6.82
CA PHE A 335 0.10 -19.10 5.79
C PHE A 335 -1.03 -20.03 6.22
N ASP A 336 -0.72 -21.14 6.87
CA ASP A 336 -1.72 -22.10 7.36
C ASP A 336 -2.59 -21.49 8.47
N ALA A 337 -2.00 -20.70 9.38
CA ALA A 337 -2.75 -19.98 10.42
C ALA A 337 -3.74 -18.97 9.81
N TRP A 338 -3.28 -18.15 8.85
CA TRP A 338 -4.14 -17.20 8.14
C TRP A 338 -5.26 -17.90 7.36
N LYS A 339 -4.91 -18.95 6.60
CA LYS A 339 -5.89 -19.76 5.86
C LYS A 339 -6.93 -20.38 6.79
N ALA A 340 -6.53 -20.91 7.93
CA ALA A 340 -7.46 -21.51 8.88
C ALA A 340 -8.52 -20.51 9.36
N VAL A 341 -8.11 -19.29 9.70
CA VAL A 341 -9.02 -18.23 10.15
C VAL A 341 -9.98 -17.78 9.03
N PHE A 342 -9.46 -17.50 7.83
CA PHE A 342 -10.27 -16.96 6.73
C PHE A 342 -11.16 -18.02 6.07
N ASN A 343 -10.70 -19.27 5.94
CA ASN A 343 -11.51 -20.35 5.38
C ASN A 343 -12.66 -20.72 6.30
N ALA A 344 -12.47 -20.67 7.62
CA ALA A 344 -13.57 -20.87 8.58
C ALA A 344 -14.70 -19.85 8.42
N ALA A 345 -14.41 -18.67 7.85
CA ALA A 345 -15.37 -17.62 7.53
C ALA A 345 -15.83 -17.60 6.07
N HIS A 346 -15.42 -18.57 5.26
CA HIS A 346 -15.64 -18.58 3.80
C HIS A 346 -15.09 -17.34 3.08
N GLN A 347 -13.98 -16.78 3.58
CA GLN A 347 -13.30 -15.60 3.02
C GLN A 347 -11.86 -15.89 2.57
N GLY A 348 -11.54 -17.16 2.26
CA GLY A 348 -10.20 -17.59 1.85
C GLY A 348 -9.63 -16.80 0.67
N ASP A 349 -10.47 -16.38 -0.27
CA ASP A 349 -10.06 -15.64 -1.48
C ASP A 349 -9.63 -14.19 -1.22
N ARG A 350 -9.75 -13.72 0.04
CA ARG A 350 -9.27 -12.40 0.46
C ARG A 350 -7.78 -12.39 0.80
N ILE A 351 -7.20 -13.52 1.18
CA ILE A 351 -5.78 -13.57 1.57
C ILE A 351 -4.88 -13.90 0.37
N ARG A 352 -3.75 -13.22 0.28
CA ARG A 352 -2.70 -13.44 -0.72
C ARG A 352 -1.40 -13.79 0.00
N ARG A 353 -1.00 -15.05 -0.06
CA ARG A 353 0.21 -15.57 0.60
C ARG A 353 1.44 -15.22 -0.22
N VAL A 354 2.34 -14.42 0.34
CA VAL A 354 3.47 -13.84 -0.37
C VAL A 354 4.75 -14.66 -0.16
N ALA A 355 5.23 -15.32 -1.22
CA ALA A 355 6.57 -15.87 -1.26
C ALA A 355 7.58 -14.75 -1.56
N ALA A 356 7.99 -14.02 -0.51
CA ALA A 356 9.03 -13.01 -0.61
C ALA A 356 10.40 -13.68 -0.85
N ILE A 357 11.09 -13.29 -1.92
CA ILE A 357 12.35 -13.90 -2.38
C ILE A 357 13.46 -12.86 -2.55
N GLN A 358 14.70 -13.32 -2.70
CA GLN A 358 15.82 -12.46 -3.08
C GLN A 358 15.96 -12.42 -4.61
N ALA A 359 15.78 -11.24 -5.20
CA ALA A 359 15.75 -11.07 -6.65
C ALA A 359 17.05 -11.51 -7.35
N GLY A 360 18.20 -11.11 -6.80
CA GLY A 360 19.53 -11.42 -7.37
C GLY A 360 20.05 -12.83 -7.05
N ASN A 361 19.31 -13.65 -6.31
CA ASN A 361 19.77 -14.99 -5.89
C ASN A 361 19.06 -16.10 -6.68
N ARG A 362 19.65 -16.41 -7.84
CA ARG A 362 19.18 -17.44 -8.77
C ARG A 362 19.34 -18.88 -8.26
N PHE A 363 19.92 -19.08 -7.08
CA PHE A 363 20.11 -20.41 -6.49
C PHE A 363 19.11 -20.69 -5.37
N ILE A 364 19.01 -19.78 -4.40
CA ILE A 364 18.21 -20.00 -3.18
C ILE A 364 16.73 -19.74 -3.42
N SER A 365 16.39 -18.69 -4.16
CA SER A 365 14.99 -18.35 -4.43
C SER A 365 14.24 -19.48 -5.17
N PRO A 366 14.79 -20.13 -6.22
CA PRO A 366 14.14 -21.28 -6.83
C PRO A 366 13.99 -22.49 -5.89
N ILE A 367 14.95 -22.73 -4.98
CA ILE A 367 14.86 -23.81 -3.99
C ILE A 367 13.72 -23.53 -3.01
N LEU A 368 13.61 -22.29 -2.51
CA LEU A 368 12.51 -21.86 -1.66
C LEU A 368 11.14 -22.09 -2.34
N LEU A 369 10.98 -21.65 -3.60
CA LEU A 369 9.73 -21.84 -4.36
C LEU A 369 9.41 -23.33 -4.58
N LYS A 370 10.43 -24.16 -4.82
CA LYS A 370 10.28 -25.62 -4.91
C LYS A 370 9.81 -26.22 -3.59
N GLU A 371 10.38 -25.80 -2.47
CA GLU A 371 9.96 -26.28 -1.15
C GLU A 371 8.50 -25.91 -0.87
N LEU A 372 8.07 -24.70 -1.27
CA LEU A 372 6.68 -24.24 -1.15
C LEU A 372 5.70 -24.88 -2.16
N THR A 373 6.19 -25.71 -3.09
CA THR A 373 5.37 -26.44 -4.07
C THR A 373 5.50 -27.97 -3.93
N ALA A 374 6.21 -28.47 -2.91
CA ALA A 374 6.49 -29.89 -2.73
C ALA A 374 5.23 -30.78 -2.60
N GLY A 375 4.07 -30.21 -2.26
CA GLY A 375 2.76 -30.90 -2.19
C GLY A 375 1.97 -30.90 -3.50
N GLY A 376 2.55 -30.44 -4.63
CA GLY A 376 1.89 -30.33 -5.93
C GLY A 376 1.47 -28.90 -6.23
N ALA A 377 0.36 -28.44 -5.65
CA ALA A 377 -0.13 -27.07 -5.85
C ALA A 377 0.72 -26.04 -5.08
N PRO A 378 0.94 -24.82 -5.63
CA PRO A 378 1.61 -23.74 -4.92
C PRO A 378 0.95 -23.42 -3.56
N GLN A 379 1.76 -23.29 -2.52
CA GLN A 379 1.30 -22.88 -1.20
C GLN A 379 1.36 -21.37 -0.98
N PHE A 380 1.57 -20.61 -2.05
CA PHE A 380 1.61 -19.16 -2.13
C PHE A 380 0.76 -18.68 -3.31
N ASP A 381 0.39 -17.41 -3.30
CA ASP A 381 -0.43 -16.77 -4.33
C ASP A 381 0.33 -15.65 -5.07
N VAL A 382 1.50 -15.26 -4.56
CA VAL A 382 2.36 -14.20 -5.09
C VAL A 382 3.82 -14.61 -4.95
N ILE A 383 4.61 -14.48 -6.01
CA ILE A 383 6.07 -14.42 -5.92
C ILE A 383 6.46 -12.96 -5.82
N SER A 384 7.31 -12.64 -4.85
CA SER A 384 7.64 -11.25 -4.57
C SER A 384 9.14 -11.04 -4.42
N PRO A 385 9.83 -10.56 -5.47
CA PRO A 385 11.20 -10.05 -5.39
C PRO A 385 11.23 -8.53 -5.12
N ALA A 386 12.41 -7.97 -4.85
CA ALA A 386 12.65 -6.53 -4.95
C ALA A 386 13.07 -6.14 -6.37
N PHE A 387 12.48 -5.09 -6.94
CA PHE A 387 12.81 -4.53 -8.26
C PHE A 387 13.61 -3.23 -8.13
N TYR A 388 14.73 -3.31 -7.41
CA TYR A 388 15.71 -2.23 -7.39
C TYR A 388 16.60 -2.25 -8.63
N VAL A 389 16.98 -1.06 -9.06
CA VAL A 389 18.09 -0.85 -9.99
C VAL A 389 19.25 -0.26 -9.22
N GLY A 390 20.27 -1.08 -9.00
CA GLY A 390 21.51 -0.66 -8.34
C GLY A 390 22.54 -0.11 -9.32
N VAL A 391 23.55 0.57 -8.76
CA VAL A 391 24.77 0.96 -9.46
C VAL A 391 25.99 0.30 -8.80
N ASP A 392 27.07 0.10 -9.56
CA ASP A 392 28.35 -0.34 -9.00
C ASP A 392 29.08 0.85 -8.35
N SER A 393 28.59 1.26 -7.17
CA SER A 393 29.15 2.38 -6.43
C SER A 393 30.61 2.16 -5.99
N GLY A 394 31.08 0.90 -5.98
CA GLY A 394 32.47 0.56 -5.70
C GLY A 394 33.44 1.03 -6.78
N ALA A 395 32.93 1.29 -7.99
CA ALA A 395 33.69 1.86 -9.10
C ALA A 395 33.71 3.40 -9.10
N TYR A 396 33.03 4.06 -8.16
CA TYR A 396 32.91 5.52 -8.12
C TYR A 396 34.04 6.18 -7.33
N ASP A 397 34.44 7.36 -7.80
CA ASP A 397 35.52 8.16 -7.25
C ASP A 397 35.23 9.67 -7.40
N ALA A 398 36.23 10.51 -7.16
CA ALA A 398 36.09 11.97 -7.27
C ALA A 398 35.76 12.50 -8.68
N SER A 399 35.84 11.67 -9.71
CA SER A 399 35.46 12.01 -11.09
C SER A 399 34.02 11.63 -11.42
N THR A 400 33.34 10.92 -10.52
CA THR A 400 31.96 10.48 -10.73
C THR A 400 31.02 11.67 -10.64
N THR A 401 30.23 11.88 -11.70
CA THR A 401 29.26 12.97 -11.80
C THR A 401 27.84 12.46 -11.65
N LYS A 402 26.89 13.37 -11.37
CA LYS A 402 25.46 13.06 -11.38
C LYS A 402 25.00 12.43 -12.70
N ASP A 403 25.59 12.86 -13.83
CA ASP A 403 25.26 12.35 -15.16
C ASP A 403 25.64 10.88 -15.27
N LYS A 404 26.86 10.53 -14.83
CA LYS A 404 27.31 9.13 -14.79
C LYS A 404 26.42 8.26 -13.91
N ILE A 405 25.99 8.76 -12.74
CA ILE A 405 25.10 8.01 -11.84
C ILE A 405 23.75 7.74 -12.52
N ILE A 406 23.18 8.73 -13.21
CA ILE A 406 21.92 8.58 -13.94
C ILE A 406 22.09 7.61 -15.12
N ASP A 407 23.17 7.74 -15.90
CA ASP A 407 23.46 6.84 -17.03
C ASP A 407 23.62 5.38 -16.56
N ASP A 408 24.33 5.16 -15.45
CA ASP A 408 24.50 3.82 -14.86
C ASP A 408 23.17 3.25 -14.35
N LEU A 409 22.25 4.09 -13.84
CA LEU A 409 20.90 3.66 -13.48
C LEU A 409 20.11 3.19 -14.71
N PHE A 410 20.13 3.93 -15.82
CA PHE A 410 19.47 3.49 -17.05
C PHE A 410 20.09 2.20 -17.62
N ALA A 411 21.42 2.09 -17.61
CA ALA A 411 22.10 0.87 -18.03
C ALA A 411 21.75 -0.33 -17.11
N GLY A 412 21.62 -0.10 -15.81
CA GLY A 412 21.17 -1.09 -14.84
C GLY A 412 19.73 -1.56 -15.12
N LEU A 413 18.84 -0.63 -15.47
CA LEU A 413 17.46 -0.96 -15.85
C LEU A 413 17.41 -1.82 -17.12
N GLU A 414 18.15 -1.45 -18.17
CA GLU A 414 18.27 -2.25 -19.40
C GLU A 414 18.76 -3.67 -19.10
N ALA A 415 19.74 -3.82 -18.19
CA ALA A 415 20.24 -5.12 -17.78
C ALA A 415 19.20 -5.93 -16.97
N ALA A 416 18.40 -5.28 -16.12
CA ALA A 416 17.39 -5.95 -15.30
C ALA A 416 16.30 -6.64 -16.13
N VAL A 417 16.01 -6.10 -17.33
CA VAL A 417 14.98 -6.61 -18.26
C VAL A 417 15.54 -7.22 -19.55
N ASP A 418 16.82 -7.59 -19.61
CA ASP A 418 17.42 -8.19 -20.80
C ASP A 418 16.80 -9.58 -21.13
N PRO A 419 16.11 -9.76 -22.27
CA PRO A 419 15.44 -11.01 -22.60
C PRO A 419 16.40 -12.14 -23.00
N ARG A 420 17.64 -11.83 -23.41
CA ARG A 420 18.59 -12.78 -24.00
C ARG A 420 19.04 -13.89 -23.05
N MET A 421 18.78 -13.74 -21.75
CA MET A 421 19.37 -14.57 -20.71
C MET A 421 18.35 -15.46 -19.98
N THR A 422 17.10 -15.52 -20.46
CA THR A 422 16.04 -16.36 -19.88
C THR A 422 15.82 -17.65 -20.69
N THR A 423 16.80 -18.57 -20.69
CA THR A 423 16.57 -19.92 -21.28
C THR A 423 16.29 -20.94 -20.18
N PHE A 424 15.02 -21.19 -19.93
CA PHE A 424 14.59 -22.39 -19.21
C PHE A 424 14.74 -23.60 -20.15
N LEU A 425 15.48 -24.63 -19.74
CA LEU A 425 15.55 -25.91 -20.46
C LEU A 425 14.47 -26.85 -19.91
N PRO A 426 13.40 -27.15 -20.67
CA PRO A 426 12.37 -28.09 -20.23
C PRO A 426 13.00 -29.45 -19.88
N GLY A 427 12.72 -29.97 -18.68
CA GLY A 427 13.16 -31.31 -18.26
C GLY A 427 14.54 -31.39 -17.60
N THR A 428 15.19 -30.27 -17.25
CA THR A 428 16.41 -30.26 -16.42
C THR A 428 16.24 -29.43 -15.15
N PRO A 429 16.93 -29.77 -14.04
CA PRO A 429 16.90 -28.94 -12.84
C PRO A 429 17.60 -27.60 -13.11
N PHE A 430 16.78 -26.55 -13.29
CA PHE A 430 17.03 -25.14 -13.00
C PHE A 430 18.49 -24.65 -13.19
N GLN A 431 18.98 -24.61 -14.42
CA GLN A 431 20.17 -23.82 -14.74
C GLN A 431 19.76 -22.45 -15.29
N VAL A 432 19.79 -21.44 -14.42
CA VAL A 432 19.75 -20.04 -14.87
C VAL A 432 21.19 -19.61 -15.18
N ARG A 433 21.45 -19.13 -16.40
CA ARG A 433 22.76 -18.60 -16.80
C ARG A 433 22.71 -17.07 -16.92
N GLY A 434 23.76 -16.40 -16.48
CA GLY A 434 23.99 -14.96 -16.68
C GLY A 434 23.78 -14.10 -15.43
N PRO A 435 24.32 -12.88 -15.40
CA PRO A 435 24.19 -11.94 -14.27
C PRO A 435 23.02 -10.94 -14.38
N ALA A 436 22.19 -11.03 -15.45
CA ALA A 436 21.20 -10.02 -15.83
C ALA A 436 19.87 -10.65 -16.28
N GLY A 437 18.77 -9.88 -16.28
CA GLY A 437 17.42 -10.36 -16.66
C GLY A 437 16.62 -11.02 -15.52
N ASP A 438 16.90 -10.67 -14.25
CA ASP A 438 16.27 -11.30 -13.07
C ASP A 438 14.75 -11.12 -13.07
N TRP A 439 14.23 -9.98 -13.51
CA TRP A 439 12.80 -9.70 -13.38
C TRP A 439 11.96 -10.56 -14.33
N LEU A 440 12.43 -10.76 -15.56
CA LEU A 440 11.82 -11.66 -16.54
C LEU A 440 11.88 -13.12 -16.07
N LEU A 441 12.96 -13.53 -15.40
CA LEU A 441 13.05 -14.86 -14.79
C LEU A 441 11.94 -15.07 -13.76
N TRP A 442 11.71 -14.10 -12.85
CA TRP A 442 10.67 -14.24 -11.83
C TRP A 442 9.27 -14.24 -12.42
N LYS A 443 9.04 -13.52 -13.52
CA LYS A 443 7.80 -13.63 -14.29
C LYS A 443 7.57 -15.05 -14.83
N GLN A 444 8.60 -15.68 -15.38
CA GLN A 444 8.49 -17.06 -15.88
C GLN A 444 8.11 -18.04 -14.76
N PHE A 445 8.69 -17.88 -13.56
CA PHE A 445 8.29 -18.68 -12.41
C PHE A 445 6.83 -18.41 -12.00
N ALA A 446 6.41 -17.15 -11.94
CA ALA A 446 5.04 -16.79 -11.60
C ALA A 446 4.04 -17.40 -12.59
N ASP A 447 4.33 -17.35 -13.89
CA ASP A 447 3.50 -17.96 -14.94
C ASP A 447 3.49 -19.48 -14.87
N GLN A 448 4.65 -20.10 -14.61
CA GLN A 448 4.75 -21.55 -14.44
C GLN A 448 3.89 -22.05 -13.27
N TYR A 449 3.83 -21.29 -12.18
CA TYR A 449 3.03 -21.64 -11.01
C TYR A 449 1.59 -21.12 -11.08
N GLY A 450 1.25 -20.28 -12.06
CA GLY A 450 -0.08 -19.66 -12.17
C GLY A 450 -0.39 -18.67 -11.05
N VAL A 451 0.62 -17.98 -10.52
CA VAL A 451 0.50 -16.99 -9.44
C VAL A 451 0.87 -15.59 -9.93
N GLU A 452 0.67 -14.57 -9.10
CA GLU A 452 1.08 -13.21 -9.41
C GLU A 452 2.58 -12.97 -9.17
N LEU A 453 3.12 -11.98 -9.89
CA LEU A 453 4.43 -11.39 -9.62
C LEU A 453 4.23 -9.95 -9.14
N ILE A 454 4.45 -9.69 -7.85
CA ILE A 454 4.35 -8.35 -7.28
C ILE A 454 5.66 -8.02 -6.58
N ALA A 455 6.32 -6.92 -6.92
CA ALA A 455 7.53 -6.53 -6.20
C ALA A 455 7.19 -5.93 -4.82
N TYR A 456 7.77 -6.47 -3.74
CA TYR A 456 7.54 -5.95 -2.36
C TYR A 456 8.21 -4.60 -2.12
N GLU A 457 9.22 -4.29 -2.93
CA GLU A 457 9.89 -3.00 -3.00
C GLU A 457 10.62 -2.79 -4.34
N GLY A 458 11.00 -1.55 -4.61
CA GLY A 458 11.84 -1.23 -5.76
C GLY A 458 11.97 0.27 -6.00
N GLY A 459 12.72 0.61 -7.04
CA GLY A 459 13.11 1.97 -7.41
C GLY A 459 14.62 2.02 -7.70
N GLN A 460 15.19 3.22 -7.67
CA GLN A 460 16.65 3.37 -7.70
C GLN A 460 17.26 2.86 -6.38
N HIS A 461 18.44 2.24 -6.45
CA HIS A 461 19.23 1.84 -5.29
C HIS A 461 20.68 2.31 -5.43
N VAL A 462 20.91 3.58 -5.11
CA VAL A 462 22.24 4.16 -4.97
C VAL A 462 22.51 4.43 -3.49
N THR A 463 23.57 3.85 -2.97
CA THR A 463 24.04 4.07 -1.59
C THR A 463 25.50 4.46 -1.60
N THR A 464 25.92 5.28 -0.65
CA THR A 464 27.31 5.76 -0.55
C THR A 464 28.08 5.09 0.58
N GLY A 465 27.38 4.59 1.60
CA GLY A 465 27.97 4.03 2.82
C GLY A 465 28.64 5.05 3.75
N SER A 466 28.86 6.29 3.28
CA SER A 466 29.41 7.40 4.04
C SER A 466 29.04 8.76 3.43
N TYR A 467 28.78 9.77 4.26
CA TYR A 467 28.65 11.18 3.83
C TYR A 467 29.95 11.77 3.26
N SER A 468 31.09 11.11 3.47
CA SER A 468 32.41 11.64 3.10
C SER A 468 32.97 11.08 1.80
N VAL A 469 32.18 10.30 1.04
CA VAL A 469 32.62 9.86 -0.30
C VAL A 469 32.78 11.08 -1.21
N PRO A 470 33.77 11.10 -2.12
CA PRO A 470 34.08 12.29 -2.91
C PRO A 470 33.01 12.65 -3.97
N TRP A 471 32.02 11.78 -4.18
CA TRP A 471 30.92 11.94 -5.13
C TRP A 471 29.55 12.11 -4.44
N TYR A 472 29.52 12.39 -3.13
CA TYR A 472 28.28 12.48 -2.36
C TYR A 472 27.35 13.60 -2.89
N ASP A 473 27.91 14.75 -3.26
CA ASP A 473 27.13 15.87 -3.79
C ASP A 473 26.54 15.54 -5.17
N ASP A 474 27.26 14.81 -6.02
CA ASP A 474 26.78 14.33 -7.30
C ASP A 474 25.68 13.28 -7.14
N TYR A 475 25.79 12.41 -6.14
CA TYR A 475 24.70 11.52 -5.74
C TYR A 475 23.45 12.30 -5.33
N MET A 476 23.57 13.27 -4.41
CA MET A 476 22.45 14.13 -4.02
C MET A 476 21.82 14.86 -5.22
N ALA A 477 22.66 15.40 -6.11
CA ALA A 477 22.23 16.12 -7.29
C ALA A 477 21.50 15.21 -8.29
N ALA A 478 21.95 13.96 -8.46
CA ALA A 478 21.28 12.98 -9.31
C ALA A 478 19.85 12.67 -8.83
N GLN A 479 19.63 12.58 -7.52
CA GLN A 479 18.31 12.28 -6.94
C GLN A 479 17.27 13.39 -7.17
N ARG A 480 17.72 14.64 -7.35
CA ARG A 480 16.88 15.82 -7.59
C ARG A 480 16.88 16.29 -9.05
N ASP A 481 17.64 15.61 -9.91
CA ASP A 481 17.73 15.95 -11.33
C ASP A 481 16.40 15.61 -12.03
N PRO A 482 15.91 16.44 -12.98
CA PRO A 482 14.69 16.14 -13.73
C PRO A 482 14.71 14.77 -14.41
N ARG A 483 15.88 14.25 -14.83
CA ARG A 483 15.99 12.91 -15.43
C ARG A 483 15.66 11.76 -14.47
N MET A 484 15.58 12.02 -13.17
CA MET A 484 15.06 11.02 -12.22
C MET A 484 13.56 10.76 -12.43
N TYR A 485 12.81 11.71 -12.97
CA TYR A 485 11.44 11.49 -13.44
C TYR A 485 11.43 10.49 -14.61
N ASP A 486 12.31 10.71 -15.59
CA ASP A 486 12.42 9.84 -16.77
C ASP A 486 12.81 8.41 -16.36
N PHE A 487 13.74 8.28 -15.41
CA PHE A 487 14.16 6.98 -14.88
C PHE A 487 13.00 6.25 -14.19
N TYR A 488 12.25 6.90 -13.30
CA TYR A 488 11.13 6.25 -12.61
C TYR A 488 9.98 5.90 -13.58
N SER A 489 9.76 6.72 -14.60
CA SER A 489 8.78 6.43 -15.66
C SER A 489 9.19 5.18 -16.46
N ALA A 490 10.44 5.13 -16.93
CA ALA A 490 10.99 3.96 -17.63
C ALA A 490 11.03 2.72 -16.73
N TRP A 491 11.30 2.88 -15.44
CA TRP A 491 11.30 1.80 -14.46
C TRP A 491 9.91 1.18 -14.29
N LEU A 492 8.86 2.00 -14.14
CA LEU A 492 7.48 1.52 -14.05
C LEU A 492 7.02 0.88 -15.36
N GLU A 493 7.36 1.48 -16.50
CA GLU A 493 7.09 0.90 -17.83
C GLU A 493 7.78 -0.47 -18.00
N ALA A 494 9.04 -0.60 -17.59
CA ALA A 494 9.76 -1.86 -17.62
C ALA A 494 9.08 -2.93 -16.75
N ILE A 495 8.60 -2.57 -15.56
CA ILE A 495 7.89 -3.50 -14.65
C ILE A 495 6.58 -3.99 -15.27
N PHE A 496 5.75 -3.09 -15.77
CA PHE A 496 4.39 -3.43 -16.19
C PHE A 496 4.30 -3.88 -17.65
N GLU A 497 5.03 -3.23 -18.56
CA GLU A 497 4.89 -3.46 -19.99
C GLU A 497 5.96 -4.42 -20.54
N THR A 498 7.18 -4.39 -19.98
CA THR A 498 8.25 -5.32 -20.42
C THR A 498 8.24 -6.63 -19.63
N VAL A 499 8.17 -6.57 -18.30
CA VAL A 499 8.16 -7.75 -17.43
C VAL A 499 6.75 -8.33 -17.32
N GLY A 500 5.70 -7.50 -17.35
CA GLY A 500 4.34 -7.95 -17.14
C GLY A 500 4.04 -8.29 -15.68
N ALA A 501 4.72 -7.65 -14.72
CA ALA A 501 4.42 -7.83 -13.30
C ALA A 501 3.01 -7.34 -12.96
N ASP A 502 2.39 -7.94 -11.95
CA ASP A 502 1.03 -7.61 -11.49
C ASP A 502 1.01 -6.39 -10.55
N GLY A 503 2.16 -6.04 -9.96
CA GLY A 503 2.26 -4.89 -9.08
C GLY A 503 3.67 -4.59 -8.59
N VAL A 504 3.81 -3.43 -7.95
CA VAL A 504 5.01 -3.03 -7.20
C VAL A 504 4.62 -2.17 -6.01
N SER A 505 5.18 -2.44 -4.84
CA SER A 505 5.12 -1.52 -3.70
C SER A 505 6.33 -0.59 -3.74
N VAL A 506 6.19 0.66 -4.19
CA VAL A 506 7.35 1.56 -4.30
C VAL A 506 7.95 1.82 -2.91
N PHE A 507 9.28 1.70 -2.79
CA PHE A 507 9.98 1.91 -1.53
C PHE A 507 10.88 3.15 -1.61
N SER A 508 10.82 4.08 -0.66
CA SER A 508 9.87 4.23 0.46
C SER A 508 9.02 5.49 0.24
N SER A 509 8.00 5.67 1.06
CA SER A 509 7.06 6.79 0.89
C SER A 509 7.71 8.16 1.07
N VAL A 510 8.03 8.51 2.31
CA VAL A 510 8.68 9.79 2.63
C VAL A 510 9.95 9.53 3.44
N ALA A 511 11.10 9.88 2.89
CA ALA A 511 12.39 9.75 3.58
C ALA A 511 13.45 10.69 3.00
N PRO A 512 14.30 11.31 3.84
CA PRO A 512 15.37 12.18 3.37
C PRO A 512 16.45 11.39 2.63
N ILE A 513 17.22 12.07 1.78
CA ILE A 513 18.43 11.49 1.20
C ILE A 513 19.51 11.34 2.27
N SER A 514 20.12 10.16 2.36
CA SER A 514 21.20 9.87 3.30
C SER A 514 22.31 9.03 2.64
N GLN A 515 23.40 8.79 3.38
CA GLN A 515 24.45 7.86 2.97
C GLN A 515 23.97 6.40 2.82
N TRP A 516 22.86 6.07 3.50
CA TRP A 516 22.27 4.73 3.47
C TRP A 516 21.34 4.53 2.28
N GLY A 517 20.87 5.62 1.64
CA GLY A 517 20.01 5.56 0.47
C GLY A 517 19.16 6.82 0.30
N ALA A 518 18.51 6.90 -0.87
CA ALA A 518 17.61 7.98 -1.30
C ALA A 518 16.26 7.40 -1.74
N TRP A 519 15.69 6.49 -0.95
CA TRP A 519 14.52 5.71 -1.38
C TRP A 519 13.20 6.48 -1.33
N GLY A 520 13.08 7.49 -0.47
CA GLY A 520 11.87 8.33 -0.42
C GLY A 520 11.53 8.88 -1.81
N TYR A 521 10.32 8.60 -2.30
CA TYR A 521 9.82 9.30 -3.50
C TYR A 521 9.48 10.76 -3.19
N LEU A 522 9.25 11.08 -1.90
CA LEU A 522 9.32 12.40 -1.31
C LEU A 522 10.45 12.45 -0.27
N GLU A 523 11.18 13.56 -0.18
CA GLU A 523 12.16 13.81 0.88
C GLU A 523 11.50 14.24 2.20
N PHE A 524 10.33 14.91 2.12
CA PHE A 524 9.51 15.36 3.24
C PHE A 524 8.04 15.51 2.81
N GLN A 525 7.11 15.41 3.77
CA GLN A 525 5.70 15.13 3.49
C GLN A 525 5.00 16.12 2.54
N ASP A 526 5.28 17.42 2.67
CA ASP A 526 4.70 18.50 1.88
C ASP A 526 5.66 19.05 0.81
N GLN A 527 6.65 18.24 0.39
CA GLN A 527 7.57 18.60 -0.68
C GLN A 527 6.81 19.02 -1.95
N PRO A 528 7.08 20.19 -2.53
CA PRO A 528 6.43 20.65 -3.76
C PRO A 528 6.62 19.65 -4.90
N ASP A 529 5.56 19.36 -5.66
CA ASP A 529 5.61 18.39 -6.76
C ASP A 529 6.70 18.73 -7.79
N ALA A 530 6.88 20.01 -8.11
CA ALA A 530 7.91 20.48 -9.03
C ALA A 530 9.35 20.13 -8.60
N GLU A 531 9.57 19.85 -7.31
CA GLU A 531 10.86 19.47 -6.73
C GLU A 531 10.95 17.97 -6.43
N ALA A 532 9.90 17.19 -6.71
CA ALA A 532 9.78 15.77 -6.37
C ALA A 532 9.69 14.91 -7.65
N PRO A 533 10.78 14.75 -8.44
CA PRO A 533 10.74 14.06 -9.72
C PRO A 533 10.26 12.60 -9.61
N LYS A 534 10.63 11.90 -8.53
CA LYS A 534 10.21 10.51 -8.26
C LYS A 534 8.71 10.42 -8.01
N TYR A 535 8.19 11.23 -7.08
CA TYR A 535 6.76 11.27 -6.77
C TYR A 535 5.93 11.60 -8.01
N ARG A 536 6.32 12.63 -8.77
CA ARG A 536 5.64 13.01 -10.01
C ARG A 536 5.59 11.85 -11.01
N ALA A 537 6.70 11.18 -11.27
CA ALA A 537 6.73 10.06 -12.20
C ALA A 537 5.76 8.94 -11.78
N ILE A 538 5.68 8.62 -10.49
CA ILE A 538 4.75 7.60 -9.98
C ILE A 538 3.29 8.04 -10.14
N MET A 539 2.96 9.27 -9.77
CA MET A 539 1.59 9.81 -9.88
C MET A 539 1.15 9.95 -11.34
N ASP A 540 2.00 10.49 -12.20
CA ASP A 540 1.70 10.68 -13.62
C ASP A 540 1.58 9.35 -14.34
N TYR A 541 2.38 8.34 -13.96
CA TYR A 541 2.23 6.98 -14.47
C TYR A 541 0.91 6.33 -14.01
N ALA A 542 0.47 6.54 -12.75
CA ALA A 542 -0.84 6.08 -12.29
C ALA A 542 -1.99 6.70 -13.11
N ARG A 543 -1.93 8.02 -13.36
CA ARG A 543 -2.90 8.73 -14.20
C ARG A 543 -2.89 8.25 -15.64
N ALA A 544 -1.72 8.07 -16.25
CA ALA A 544 -1.57 7.55 -17.61
C ALA A 544 -2.06 6.10 -17.76
N ARG A 545 -2.21 5.35 -16.66
CA ARG A 545 -2.90 4.06 -16.65
C ARG A 545 -4.41 4.17 -16.48
N GLY A 546 -4.93 5.33 -16.09
CA GLY A 546 -6.35 5.65 -15.99
C GLY A 546 -6.87 5.99 -14.59
N ASP A 547 -6.02 6.12 -13.56
CA ASP A 547 -6.43 6.56 -12.21
C ASP A 547 -6.29 8.09 -12.14
N PHE A 548 -7.29 8.79 -12.69
CA PHE A 548 -7.17 10.23 -12.95
C PHE A 548 -7.33 11.08 -11.70
N ASP A 549 -8.10 10.61 -10.72
CA ASP A 549 -8.30 11.29 -9.43
C ASP A 549 -7.30 10.85 -8.34
N LEU A 550 -6.41 9.89 -8.65
CA LEU A 550 -5.38 9.36 -7.74
C LEU A 550 -5.98 8.84 -6.44
N ASN A 551 -7.06 8.06 -6.57
CA ASN A 551 -7.73 7.42 -5.44
C ASN A 551 -7.29 5.95 -5.26
N GLY A 552 -6.36 5.48 -6.09
CA GLY A 552 -5.82 4.12 -6.06
C GLY A 552 -6.67 3.11 -6.83
N TRP A 553 -7.66 3.55 -7.61
CA TRP A 553 -8.55 2.74 -8.41
C TRP A 553 -8.73 3.30 -9.81
N TYR A 554 -8.87 2.39 -10.76
CA TYR A 554 -9.52 2.63 -12.04
C TYR A 554 -11.00 2.27 -11.84
N ASN A 555 -11.92 3.22 -11.96
CA ASN A 555 -13.34 2.94 -11.76
C ASN A 555 -14.25 3.86 -12.62
N ALA A 556 -15.55 3.80 -12.34
CA ALA A 556 -16.55 4.60 -13.05
C ALA A 556 -16.29 6.11 -12.99
N ALA A 557 -15.77 6.63 -11.87
CA ALA A 557 -15.43 8.05 -11.75
C ALA A 557 -14.34 8.44 -12.74
N ASP A 558 -13.35 7.58 -13.00
CA ASP A 558 -12.31 7.82 -13.99
C ASP A 558 -12.88 7.83 -15.42
N ILE A 559 -13.84 6.94 -15.71
CA ILE A 559 -14.56 6.95 -16.99
C ILE A 559 -15.31 8.27 -17.18
N ASP A 560 -16.02 8.73 -16.14
CA ASP A 560 -16.77 9.98 -16.19
C ASP A 560 -15.84 11.20 -16.32
N MET A 561 -14.68 11.19 -15.67
CA MET A 561 -13.65 12.23 -15.81
C MET A 561 -13.07 12.27 -17.22
N LEU A 562 -12.81 11.10 -17.81
CA LEU A 562 -12.30 10.99 -19.18
C LEU A 562 -13.32 11.52 -20.19
N ARG A 563 -14.60 11.15 -20.04
CA ARG A 563 -15.70 11.68 -20.86
C ARG A 563 -15.88 13.18 -20.73
N ALA A 564 -15.74 13.72 -19.51
CA ALA A 564 -15.78 15.16 -19.28
C ALA A 564 -14.63 15.92 -19.97
N ALA A 565 -13.51 15.26 -20.24
CA ALA A 565 -12.36 15.82 -20.96
C ALA A 565 -12.44 15.63 -22.49
N ALA A 566 -13.35 14.79 -22.99
CA ALA A 566 -13.48 14.45 -24.41
C ALA A 566 -13.72 15.69 -25.28
N GLY A 567 -13.12 15.68 -26.48
CA GLY A 567 -13.17 16.79 -27.43
C GLY A 567 -12.25 17.98 -27.07
N THR A 568 -11.44 17.86 -26.02
CA THR A 568 -10.42 18.85 -25.68
C THR A 568 -9.01 18.40 -26.08
N PRO A 569 -8.07 19.32 -26.38
CA PRO A 569 -6.70 18.92 -26.74
C PRO A 569 -5.95 18.29 -25.56
N PRO A 570 -5.18 17.19 -25.76
CA PRO A 570 -4.38 16.55 -24.72
C PRO A 570 -3.11 17.35 -24.42
N THR A 571 -3.26 18.43 -23.67
CA THR A 571 -2.15 19.35 -23.34
C THR A 571 -2.14 19.71 -21.87
N GLY A 572 -0.95 19.98 -21.32
CA GLY A 572 -0.77 20.24 -19.89
C GLY A 572 -1.30 19.09 -19.04
N ASP A 573 -2.09 19.40 -18.01
CA ASP A 573 -2.72 18.43 -17.11
C ASP A 573 -3.77 17.54 -17.80
N ARG A 574 -4.03 17.71 -19.11
CA ARG A 574 -4.93 16.83 -19.87
C ARG A 574 -4.21 15.83 -20.75
N ALA A 575 -2.88 15.90 -20.84
CA ALA A 575 -2.11 14.96 -21.65
C ALA A 575 -2.34 13.50 -21.22
N MET A 576 -2.59 13.26 -19.93
CA MET A 576 -2.84 11.91 -19.40
C MET A 576 -4.17 11.28 -19.84
N PHE A 577 -5.13 12.06 -20.37
CA PHE A 577 -6.44 11.55 -20.79
C PHE A 577 -6.41 10.94 -22.21
N ASP A 578 -5.35 11.17 -22.98
CA ASP A 578 -5.12 10.52 -24.28
C ASP A 578 -4.45 9.17 -24.02
N LEU A 579 -5.26 8.14 -23.73
CA LEU A 579 -4.80 6.82 -23.30
C LEU A 579 -4.34 5.94 -24.46
N ASN A 580 -4.77 6.25 -25.69
CA ASN A 580 -4.39 5.52 -26.89
C ASN A 580 -3.28 6.23 -27.70
N ASP A 581 -2.77 7.37 -27.21
CA ASP A 581 -1.73 8.22 -27.80
C ASP A 581 -2.04 8.64 -29.26
N ASP A 582 -3.32 8.87 -29.60
CA ASP A 582 -3.75 9.27 -30.95
C ASP A 582 -3.78 10.80 -31.18
N GLY A 583 -3.54 11.57 -30.11
CA GLY A 583 -3.53 13.03 -30.12
C GLY A 583 -4.89 13.68 -29.85
N MET A 584 -5.93 12.90 -29.52
CA MET A 584 -7.28 13.40 -29.24
C MET A 584 -7.94 12.68 -28.06
N ILE A 585 -8.41 13.43 -27.07
CA ILE A 585 -9.26 12.86 -26.01
C ILE A 585 -10.65 12.58 -26.59
N SER A 586 -11.04 11.32 -26.68
CA SER A 586 -12.25 10.86 -27.37
C SER A 586 -12.86 9.60 -26.74
N GLU A 587 -13.97 9.10 -27.30
CA GLU A 587 -14.55 7.81 -26.86
C GLU A 587 -13.60 6.63 -27.11
N GLN A 588 -12.58 6.75 -27.97
CA GLN A 588 -11.58 5.69 -28.13
C GLN A 588 -10.73 5.52 -26.86
N ASP A 589 -10.48 6.59 -26.11
CA ASP A 589 -9.81 6.52 -24.81
C ASP A 589 -10.69 5.85 -23.76
N VAL A 590 -11.99 6.14 -23.79
CA VAL A 590 -12.99 5.49 -22.91
C VAL A 590 -13.02 4.00 -23.19
N GLU A 591 -13.11 3.60 -24.46
CA GLU A 591 -13.04 2.20 -24.87
C GLU A 591 -11.72 1.57 -24.42
N PHE A 592 -10.60 2.29 -24.54
CA PHE A 592 -9.30 1.79 -24.09
C PHE A 592 -9.25 1.56 -22.57
N LEU A 593 -9.71 2.52 -21.77
CA LEU A 593 -9.79 2.39 -20.30
C LEU A 593 -10.64 1.18 -19.91
N VAL A 594 -11.85 1.08 -20.47
CA VAL A 594 -12.82 0.01 -20.17
C VAL A 594 -12.28 -1.36 -20.57
N GLN A 595 -11.74 -1.50 -21.79
CA GLN A 595 -11.35 -2.80 -22.32
C GLN A 595 -9.96 -3.25 -21.84
N HIS A 596 -8.97 -2.34 -21.85
CA HIS A 596 -7.57 -2.71 -21.64
C HIS A 596 -7.09 -2.52 -20.20
N ARG A 597 -7.70 -1.63 -19.43
CA ARG A 597 -7.31 -1.37 -18.03
C ARG A 597 -8.26 -2.05 -17.05
N LEU A 598 -9.57 -1.84 -17.24
CA LEU A 598 -10.62 -2.43 -16.40
C LEU A 598 -10.91 -3.90 -16.77
N GLY A 599 -10.65 -4.30 -18.03
CA GLY A 599 -10.99 -5.66 -18.50
C GLY A 599 -12.51 -5.88 -18.56
N ALA A 600 -13.27 -4.81 -18.75
CA ALA A 600 -14.71 -4.77 -18.87
C ALA A 600 -15.12 -4.52 -20.32
N THR A 601 -16.42 -4.39 -20.57
CA THR A 601 -16.96 -4.01 -21.87
C THR A 601 -17.91 -2.82 -21.75
N ILE A 602 -18.16 -2.11 -22.84
CA ILE A 602 -19.16 -1.04 -22.84
C ILE A 602 -20.53 -1.65 -22.45
N GLY A 603 -21.15 -1.08 -21.42
CA GLY A 603 -22.40 -1.58 -20.85
C GLY A 603 -22.26 -2.49 -19.63
N ASP A 604 -21.03 -2.81 -19.18
CA ASP A 604 -20.75 -3.37 -17.85
C ASP A 604 -20.65 -2.21 -16.84
N PHE A 605 -21.80 -1.76 -16.34
CA PHE A 605 -21.91 -0.55 -15.52
C PHE A 605 -21.43 -0.75 -14.09
N ASN A 606 -21.46 -2.00 -13.61
CA ASN A 606 -20.98 -2.37 -12.30
C ASN A 606 -19.48 -2.75 -12.28
N LEU A 607 -18.85 -2.86 -13.47
CA LEU A 607 -17.45 -3.20 -13.69
C LEU A 607 -17.06 -4.55 -13.07
N ASP A 608 -17.96 -5.54 -13.12
CA ASP A 608 -17.71 -6.89 -12.63
C ASP A 608 -17.07 -7.82 -13.68
N GLY A 609 -16.83 -7.30 -14.88
CA GLY A 609 -16.24 -8.00 -16.02
C GLY A 609 -17.28 -8.68 -16.90
N ARG A 610 -18.58 -8.56 -16.60
CA ARG A 610 -19.68 -9.17 -17.34
C ARG A 610 -20.70 -8.10 -17.69
N CYS A 611 -21.10 -8.07 -18.95
CA CYS A 611 -22.25 -7.30 -19.40
C CYS A 611 -23.47 -8.23 -19.38
N ASP A 612 -24.31 -8.15 -18.35
CA ASP A 612 -25.41 -9.09 -18.12
C ASP A 612 -26.70 -8.44 -17.56
N GLY A 613 -27.58 -9.24 -16.95
CA GLY A 613 -28.84 -8.79 -16.38
C GLY A 613 -28.69 -7.85 -15.18
N GLY A 614 -27.55 -7.85 -14.49
CA GLY A 614 -27.21 -6.89 -13.45
C GLY A 614 -27.15 -5.47 -14.02
N ASP A 615 -26.41 -5.29 -15.10
CA ASP A 615 -26.26 -4.01 -15.80
C ASP A 615 -27.56 -3.51 -16.43
N LEU A 616 -28.38 -4.43 -16.94
CA LEU A 616 -29.73 -4.08 -17.41
C LEU A 616 -30.57 -3.49 -16.27
N GLY A 617 -30.40 -4.00 -15.05
CA GLY A 617 -31.01 -3.47 -13.86
C GLY A 617 -30.69 -1.99 -13.66
N ASP A 618 -29.42 -1.60 -13.84
CA ASP A 618 -28.96 -0.22 -13.71
C ASP A 618 -29.55 0.70 -14.78
N VAL A 619 -29.57 0.25 -16.05
CA VAL A 619 -30.21 0.99 -17.16
C VAL A 619 -31.69 1.19 -16.91
N LEU A 620 -32.42 0.13 -16.54
CA LEU A 620 -33.87 0.19 -16.33
C LEU A 620 -34.24 1.04 -15.10
N ALA A 621 -33.44 0.99 -14.03
CA ALA A 621 -33.66 1.78 -12.82
C ALA A 621 -33.52 3.29 -13.08
N ASN A 622 -32.71 3.68 -14.06
CA ASN A 622 -32.39 5.07 -14.37
C ASN A 622 -32.95 5.56 -15.71
N TYR A 623 -33.71 4.74 -16.43
CA TYR A 623 -34.23 5.07 -17.75
C TYR A 623 -34.99 6.41 -17.77
N GLY A 624 -34.61 7.29 -18.69
CA GLY A 624 -35.14 8.65 -18.88
C GLY A 624 -34.62 9.68 -17.87
N ARG A 625 -33.62 9.35 -17.05
CA ARG A 625 -32.98 10.27 -16.09
C ARG A 625 -31.60 10.72 -16.58
N ALA A 626 -31.04 11.72 -15.91
CA ALA A 626 -29.63 12.05 -16.07
C ALA A 626 -28.78 10.87 -15.61
N GLY A 627 -27.81 10.50 -16.45
CA GLY A 627 -26.96 9.33 -16.28
C GLY A 627 -25.49 9.73 -16.12
N ASP A 628 -24.76 8.85 -15.45
CA ASP A 628 -23.31 8.70 -15.43
C ASP A 628 -23.02 7.22 -15.73
N TRP A 629 -21.76 6.79 -15.79
CA TRP A 629 -21.46 5.39 -16.09
C TRP A 629 -22.23 4.42 -15.18
N ARG A 630 -22.20 4.62 -13.86
CA ARG A 630 -22.89 3.73 -12.89
C ARG A 630 -24.41 3.75 -13.00
N ARG A 631 -24.98 4.78 -13.62
CA ARG A 631 -26.42 4.88 -13.84
C ARG A 631 -26.86 4.38 -15.19
N GLY A 632 -25.97 3.78 -15.97
CA GLY A 632 -26.34 3.16 -17.24
C GLY A 632 -26.18 4.10 -18.45
N ASP A 633 -25.41 5.18 -18.35
CA ASP A 633 -25.04 6.01 -19.50
C ASP A 633 -23.84 5.37 -20.23
N ALA A 634 -24.14 4.51 -21.22
CA ALA A 634 -23.11 3.81 -21.99
C ALA A 634 -22.51 4.66 -23.10
N ASN A 635 -23.22 5.68 -23.61
CA ASN A 635 -22.74 6.52 -24.71
C ASN A 635 -22.12 7.86 -24.27
N GLY A 636 -22.19 8.19 -22.97
CA GLY A 636 -21.63 9.40 -22.39
C GLY A 636 -22.43 10.68 -22.66
N ASP A 637 -23.70 10.59 -23.08
CA ASP A 637 -24.51 11.76 -23.45
C ASP A 637 -25.18 12.47 -22.25
N GLY A 638 -24.93 11.98 -21.04
CA GLY A 638 -25.45 12.49 -19.78
C GLY A 638 -26.86 12.01 -19.46
N ARG A 639 -27.39 11.02 -20.18
CA ARG A 639 -28.70 10.40 -19.94
C ARG A 639 -28.62 8.88 -20.04
N THR A 640 -29.59 8.23 -19.42
CA THR A 640 -29.79 6.79 -19.54
C THR A 640 -31.06 6.55 -20.33
N ASP A 641 -30.96 6.13 -21.59
CA ASP A 641 -32.10 5.94 -22.48
C ASP A 641 -32.00 4.73 -23.41
N GLY A 642 -32.78 4.74 -24.51
CA GLY A 642 -32.81 3.63 -25.46
C GLY A 642 -31.49 3.43 -26.20
N SER A 643 -30.66 4.47 -26.31
CA SER A 643 -29.33 4.41 -26.92
C SER A 643 -28.39 3.56 -26.08
N ASP A 644 -28.42 3.74 -24.76
CA ASP A 644 -27.61 2.96 -23.82
C ASP A 644 -28.07 1.52 -23.74
N LEU A 645 -29.39 1.32 -23.73
CA LEU A 645 -29.96 -0.03 -23.78
C LEU A 645 -29.49 -0.80 -25.02
N LEU A 646 -29.37 -0.12 -26.17
CA LEU A 646 -28.85 -0.74 -27.39
C LEU A 646 -27.35 -1.05 -27.30
N LEU A 647 -26.55 -0.20 -26.64
CA LEU A 647 -25.13 -0.47 -26.41
C LEU A 647 -24.97 -1.68 -25.48
N TRP A 648 -25.62 -1.67 -24.32
CA TRP A 648 -25.68 -2.83 -23.44
C TRP A 648 -26.09 -4.10 -24.20
N GLN A 649 -27.16 -4.06 -25.00
CA GLN A 649 -27.65 -5.23 -25.73
C GLN A 649 -26.63 -5.80 -26.73
N ARG A 650 -25.76 -4.96 -27.29
CA ARG A 650 -24.70 -5.42 -28.22
C ARG A 650 -23.56 -6.15 -27.51
N HIS A 651 -23.31 -5.80 -26.26
CA HIS A 651 -22.23 -6.37 -25.45
C HIS A 651 -22.71 -7.46 -24.49
N ALA A 652 -24.02 -7.54 -24.26
CA ALA A 652 -24.63 -8.52 -23.38
C ALA A 652 -24.38 -9.96 -23.84
N SER A 653 -23.89 -10.80 -22.93
CA SER A 653 -23.73 -12.23 -23.20
C SER A 653 -25.03 -12.99 -22.89
N PHE A 654 -25.82 -13.28 -23.92
CA PHE A 654 -27.15 -13.90 -23.76
C PHE A 654 -27.16 -15.34 -23.21
N GLY A 655 -25.99 -15.96 -23.01
CA GLY A 655 -25.85 -17.31 -22.46
C GLY A 655 -26.24 -17.45 -20.99
N ASP A 656 -26.15 -16.37 -20.20
CA ASP A 656 -26.36 -16.38 -18.74
C ASP A 656 -27.78 -15.95 -18.29
N PHE A 657 -28.60 -15.43 -19.20
CA PHE A 657 -30.00 -15.07 -18.90
C PHE A 657 -30.89 -16.29 -18.59
N ALA A 658 -30.40 -17.50 -18.81
CA ALA A 658 -31.12 -18.73 -18.48
C ALA A 658 -31.07 -19.08 -16.97
N ALA A 659 -30.17 -18.47 -16.19
CA ALA A 659 -29.99 -18.78 -14.77
C ALA A 659 -30.61 -17.74 -13.81
N ALA A 660 -30.84 -16.51 -14.26
CA ALA A 660 -31.51 -15.49 -13.49
C ALA A 660 -33.04 -15.66 -13.60
N GLY A 661 -33.61 -16.48 -12.71
CA GLY A 661 -35.05 -16.60 -12.52
C GLY A 661 -35.66 -15.28 -12.03
N LEU A 662 -35.86 -14.31 -12.93
CA LEU A 662 -36.69 -13.15 -12.67
C LEU A 662 -38.13 -13.64 -12.54
N ALA A 663 -38.62 -13.66 -11.30
CA ALA A 663 -40.04 -13.81 -11.01
C ALA A 663 -40.79 -12.68 -11.73
N VAL A 664 -41.52 -13.03 -12.79
CA VAL A 664 -42.40 -12.13 -13.53
C VAL A 664 -43.43 -11.56 -12.54
N PRO A 665 -43.46 -10.25 -12.25
CA PRO A 665 -44.50 -9.68 -11.40
C PRO A 665 -45.85 -9.74 -12.13
N GLU A 666 -46.87 -10.31 -11.49
CA GLU A 666 -48.22 -10.30 -12.05
C GLU A 666 -48.73 -8.86 -12.23
N PRO A 667 -49.39 -8.53 -13.36
CA PRO A 667 -49.77 -7.17 -13.67
C PRO A 667 -50.98 -6.74 -12.83
N ARG A 668 -50.75 -5.91 -11.81
CA ARG A 668 -51.81 -5.06 -11.28
C ARG A 668 -51.89 -3.79 -12.13
N THR A 669 -52.79 -3.85 -13.11
CA THR A 669 -53.49 -2.71 -13.72
C THR A 669 -52.70 -1.39 -13.85
N LEU A 670 -52.01 -1.19 -14.96
CA LEU A 670 -51.92 0.10 -15.66
C LEU A 670 -51.32 -0.07 -17.07
N THR A 671 -52.19 0.19 -18.06
CA THR A 671 -51.95 0.61 -19.46
C THR A 671 -50.66 0.17 -20.16
N GLY A 672 -50.82 -0.79 -21.07
CA GLY A 672 -49.78 -1.35 -21.91
C GLY A 672 -49.18 -0.38 -22.91
N SER A 673 -47.85 -0.45 -23.02
CA SER A 673 -47.04 -0.17 -24.21
C SER A 673 -45.61 -0.72 -24.06
N ALA A 674 -45.10 -0.89 -22.83
CA ALA A 674 -43.73 -1.38 -22.59
C ALA A 674 -43.59 -2.93 -22.58
N ALA A 675 -44.59 -3.66 -22.07
CA ALA A 675 -44.48 -5.12 -21.87
C ALA A 675 -44.52 -5.96 -23.15
N LEU A 676 -44.98 -5.42 -24.29
CA LEU A 676 -45.05 -6.18 -25.54
C LEU A 676 -43.72 -6.22 -26.32
N PHE A 677 -42.78 -5.31 -26.03
CA PHE A 677 -41.52 -5.24 -26.77
C PHE A 677 -40.51 -6.32 -26.32
N VAL A 678 -40.50 -6.67 -25.04
CA VAL A 678 -39.59 -7.69 -24.47
C VAL A 678 -39.96 -9.10 -24.92
N ALA A 679 -41.25 -9.41 -25.08
CA ALA A 679 -41.71 -10.75 -25.48
C ALA A 679 -41.44 -11.06 -26.98
N CYS A 680 -41.38 -10.06 -27.85
CA CYS A 680 -41.14 -10.26 -29.28
C CYS A 680 -39.66 -10.44 -29.65
N LEU A 681 -38.72 -10.04 -28.79
CA LEU A 681 -37.27 -10.14 -29.06
C LEU A 681 -36.67 -11.52 -28.69
N ILE A 682 -37.34 -12.29 -27.83
CA ILE A 682 -36.83 -13.58 -27.33
C ILE A 682 -37.16 -14.74 -28.28
N ASN A 683 -38.20 -14.65 -29.10
CA ASN A 683 -38.59 -15.71 -30.04
C ASN A 683 -38.45 -15.26 -31.49
N GLY A 684 -37.28 -15.51 -32.08
CA GLY A 684 -37.07 -15.46 -33.52
C GLY A 684 -37.95 -16.50 -34.22
N GLY A 685 -39.12 -16.08 -34.71
CA GLY A 685 -40.06 -16.95 -35.43
C GLY A 685 -41.00 -16.14 -36.31
N HIS A 686 -41.08 -16.50 -37.59
CA HIS A 686 -41.75 -15.81 -38.68
C HIS A 686 -43.12 -15.16 -38.36
N VAL A 687 -43.21 -13.86 -38.63
CA VAL A 687 -44.46 -13.09 -38.68
C VAL A 687 -45.20 -13.39 -39.98
N ARG A 688 -46.09 -14.39 -39.97
CA ARG A 688 -47.24 -14.55 -40.89
C ARG A 688 -48.15 -15.60 -40.28
N ASP A 689 -49.40 -15.22 -39.99
CA ASP A 689 -50.57 -16.08 -39.64
C ASP A 689 -51.29 -15.75 -38.32
N CYS A 690 -51.51 -14.48 -38.00
CA CYS A 690 -52.46 -14.07 -36.94
C CYS A 690 -53.45 -12.99 -37.37
N LEU A 691 -54.00 -13.10 -38.59
CA LEU A 691 -55.16 -12.34 -39.03
C LEU A 691 -56.18 -13.28 -39.69
N ARG A 692 -56.93 -14.03 -38.88
CA ARG A 692 -58.32 -14.49 -39.17
C ARG A 692 -58.81 -15.41 -38.04
N ALA A 693 -59.68 -14.87 -37.19
CA ALA A 693 -60.92 -15.51 -36.71
C ALA A 693 -61.40 -14.84 -35.42
N ARG A 694 -62.21 -13.79 -35.56
CA ARG A 694 -63.27 -13.46 -34.58
C ARG A 694 -64.59 -13.49 -35.34
N GLN A 695 -65.33 -14.59 -35.22
CA GLN A 695 -66.80 -14.57 -35.29
C GLN A 695 -67.34 -15.38 -34.11
N ALA A 696 -68.25 -14.70 -33.41
CA ALA A 696 -68.99 -14.99 -32.19
C ALA A 696 -69.90 -16.25 -32.28
N PRO A 697 -70.63 -16.64 -31.22
CA PRO A 697 -70.79 -15.99 -29.90
C PRO A 697 -70.26 -16.75 -28.68
#